data_AF-A0AAN5D522-F1
#
_entry.id   AF-A0AAN5D522-F1
#
_cell.length_a   1.000
_cell.length_b   1.000
_cell.length_c   1.000
_cell.angle_alpha   90.00
_cell.angle_beta   90.00
_cell.angle_gamma   90.00
#
_symmetry.space_group_name_H-M   'P 1'
#
loop_
_entity.id
_entity.type
_entity.pdbx_description
1 polymer ?
#
loop_
_entity_poly.entity_id
_entity_poly.type
_entity_poly.pdbx_seq_one_letter_code
_entity_poly.pdbx_strand_id
1 'polypeptide(L)'
;NSLIFTEMLSRRLLAPFRSASSSIRAWQVDEWGGDLRLEANYTRPVITGPNQVLAASVNPIDTYQIKGYGNEMLKAWKMVADRSFGPVSRLPYTPGKDCAGVIEAIGPDVTRLQVGNKVMGVTQPEATRGTLADLVVLDSDATVGVPINSTFEEAASLPYVACTVWNAFLVARLNKENAKDNRVLIHGGSGGVGTMAIQLLRAWGARKIVVTCSADSFEMVRSLGAEPVDYRSPTATEELIAAGPYEVVLSCVDSPLSEWSDKIMGIWRNCVHVSIVSPMLNDTDRYGLPMGLATTACKYFARSFESSLQGRWFSYAYFLPNRDCLQEVATLVEQGQIKPMVEKVYSFEQVPEAFEKVAQKHGRGKSIVKMEMTVLPSFSIVDEGTPRLWNEWAELVRSEKWTSDDNTEGGFLGCVVWNEYEEMAFIGFYLVHPSMVGKGIGSKLWKRAFSRIPAHLNVGLRAVPEMAEKYASKDMPHFVSSLAKWELTVTETRELCSKASPSASTLRLISDLSPEQRKELHEFDRRVTNRDRSDLLSLFFEFDRTAGSCLLNGEGKIVGYAGVTSTGFTTENKFKLGPVYASSTEDALTLIQPLADYCESISADSRILVKTLTGTVGDRSIGSLIGTKPTNEGTTLFSKPFTSTINGEMCYIPHNNSGHFDA
;
A
#
# COMPACT_ATOMS: atom_id res chain seq x y z
N ASN A 1 -16.51 40.28 -19.59
CA ASN A 1 -16.79 38.86 -19.92
C ASN A 1 -16.38 38.40 -21.32
N SER A 2 -15.72 39.21 -22.16
CA SER A 2 -15.21 38.77 -23.48
C SER A 2 -13.68 38.66 -23.57
N LEU A 3 -12.94 38.89 -22.48
CA LEU A 3 -11.47 38.78 -22.44
C LEU A 3 -10.95 37.48 -21.80
N ILE A 4 -11.81 36.71 -21.12
CA ILE A 4 -11.44 35.44 -20.46
C ILE A 4 -11.50 34.25 -21.45
N PHE A 5 -12.31 34.36 -22.50
CA PHE A 5 -12.53 33.27 -23.45
C PHE A 5 -11.40 33.10 -24.48
N THR A 6 -10.67 34.17 -24.79
CA THR A 6 -9.60 34.14 -25.80
C THR A 6 -8.27 33.65 -25.22
N GLU A 7 -8.03 33.84 -23.91
CA GLU A 7 -6.79 33.39 -23.24
C GLU A 7 -6.79 31.88 -22.94
N MET A 8 -7.98 31.25 -22.85
CA MET A 8 -8.14 29.79 -22.73
C MET A 8 -7.88 29.03 -24.04
N LEU A 9 -8.17 29.64 -25.19
CA LEU A 9 -8.02 28.99 -26.51
C LEU A 9 -6.59 29.03 -27.04
N SER A 10 -5.78 30.02 -26.66
CA SER A 10 -4.39 30.17 -27.14
C SER A 10 -3.37 29.25 -26.44
N ARG A 11 -3.71 28.58 -25.32
CA ARG A 11 -2.81 27.62 -24.64
C ARG A 11 -3.03 26.15 -25.03
N ARG A 12 -4.02 25.82 -25.87
CA ARG A 12 -4.38 24.42 -26.19
C ARG A 12 -3.97 23.92 -27.58
N LEU A 13 -3.37 24.74 -28.44
CA LEU A 13 -3.10 24.33 -29.83
C LEU A 13 -1.65 23.95 -30.17
N LEU A 14 -0.70 24.02 -29.24
CA LEU A 14 0.66 23.49 -29.45
C LEU A 14 1.24 22.96 -28.14
N ALA A 15 0.80 21.78 -27.71
CA ALA A 15 1.58 20.94 -26.81
C ALA A 15 1.68 19.56 -27.49
N PRO A 16 2.88 19.09 -27.87
CA PRO A 16 3.03 17.76 -28.43
C PRO A 16 2.56 16.74 -27.38
N PHE A 17 1.81 15.72 -27.82
CA PHE A 17 1.55 14.50 -27.06
C PHE A 17 2.85 14.02 -26.42
N ARG A 18 3.07 14.32 -25.14
CA ARG A 18 3.99 13.56 -24.31
C ARG A 18 3.14 12.44 -23.71
N SER A 19 3.34 11.23 -24.22
CA SER A 19 3.00 10.02 -23.47
C SER A 19 3.50 10.21 -22.05
N ALA A 20 2.63 10.13 -21.04
CA ALA A 20 3.08 9.95 -19.67
C ALA A 20 4.01 8.74 -19.67
N SER A 21 5.30 8.94 -19.41
CA SER A 21 6.25 7.85 -19.51
C SER A 21 5.92 6.83 -18.42
N SER A 22 5.79 5.58 -18.83
CA SER A 22 5.66 4.39 -17.98
C SER A 22 6.95 4.06 -17.22
N SER A 23 7.86 5.02 -17.08
CA SER A 23 9.25 4.83 -16.68
C SER A 23 9.43 5.24 -15.21
N ILE A 24 9.46 4.27 -14.30
CA ILE A 24 9.87 4.51 -12.91
C ILE A 24 11.40 4.59 -12.85
N ARG A 25 11.93 5.40 -11.92
CA ARG A 25 13.36 5.62 -11.75
C ARG A 25 13.90 4.86 -10.55
N ALA A 26 15.15 4.43 -10.64
CA ALA A 26 15.91 3.89 -9.50
C ALA A 26 17.39 4.19 -9.65
N TRP A 27 18.08 4.40 -8.54
CA TRP A 27 19.54 4.36 -8.53
C TRP A 27 20.02 2.92 -8.35
N GLN A 28 20.97 2.49 -9.18
CA GLN A 28 21.49 1.13 -9.16
C GLN A 28 23.01 1.10 -9.28
N VAL A 29 23.60 -0.02 -8.84
CA VAL A 29 24.93 -0.44 -9.27
C VAL A 29 24.82 -1.75 -10.05
N ASP A 30 25.49 -1.80 -11.19
CA ASP A 30 25.53 -2.98 -12.07
C ASP A 30 26.72 -3.90 -11.74
N GLU A 31 27.73 -3.37 -11.03
CA GLU A 31 28.86 -4.10 -10.48
C GLU A 31 29.25 -3.57 -9.10
N TRP A 32 29.81 -4.42 -8.25
CA TRP A 32 30.23 -4.03 -6.91
C TRP A 32 31.42 -3.06 -6.96
N GLY A 33 31.27 -1.91 -6.32
CA GLY A 33 32.27 -0.84 -6.33
C GLY A 33 32.24 0.05 -7.57
N GLY A 34 31.33 -0.21 -8.52
CA GLY A 34 31.05 0.68 -9.63
C GLY A 34 30.26 1.92 -9.22
N ASP A 35 30.09 2.83 -10.18
CA ASP A 35 29.37 4.09 -9.96
C ASP A 35 27.86 3.86 -9.82
N LEU A 36 27.23 4.69 -8.98
CA LEU A 36 25.77 4.76 -8.91
C LEU A 36 25.25 5.31 -10.25
N ARG A 37 24.36 4.54 -10.89
CA ARG A 37 23.72 4.90 -12.16
C ARG A 37 22.22 5.11 -11.95
N LEU A 38 21.70 6.21 -12.48
CA LEU A 38 20.26 6.45 -12.54
C LEU A 38 19.67 5.61 -13.69
N GLU A 39 18.90 4.58 -13.36
CA GLU A 39 18.09 3.81 -14.31
C GLU A 39 16.73 4.48 -14.47
N ALA A 40 16.50 5.10 -15.62
CA ALA A 40 15.27 5.83 -15.91
C ALA A 40 14.11 4.90 -16.30
N ASN A 41 14.39 3.68 -16.77
CA ASN A 41 13.39 2.68 -17.19
C ASN A 41 13.40 1.48 -16.24
N TYR A 42 13.33 1.74 -14.94
CA TYR A 42 13.37 0.69 -13.94
C TYR A 42 12.12 -0.21 -14.06
N THR A 43 12.31 -1.52 -14.01
CA THR A 43 11.19 -2.45 -14.21
C THR A 43 10.29 -2.44 -12.98
N ARG A 44 9.03 -2.04 -13.20
CA ARG A 44 8.00 -2.03 -12.16
C ARG A 44 7.95 -3.38 -11.42
N PRO A 45 8.09 -3.39 -10.09
CA PRO A 45 8.00 -4.63 -9.32
C PRO A 45 6.62 -5.29 -9.53
N VAL A 46 6.61 -6.58 -9.86
CA VAL A 46 5.39 -7.40 -9.97
C VAL A 46 4.93 -7.75 -8.55
N ILE A 47 3.64 -7.57 -8.28
CA ILE A 47 3.08 -7.52 -6.92
C ILE A 47 3.04 -8.90 -6.24
N THR A 48 3.73 -9.01 -5.10
CA THR A 48 3.11 -9.36 -3.80
C THR A 48 3.00 -8.14 -2.84
N GLY A 49 3.29 -6.91 -3.31
CA GLY A 49 2.88 -5.62 -2.68
C GLY A 49 3.82 -4.45 -3.00
N PRO A 50 3.40 -3.34 -3.64
CA PRO A 50 4.23 -2.13 -3.80
C PRO A 50 3.72 -0.93 -2.97
N ASN A 51 4.68 -0.24 -2.34
CA ASN A 51 4.52 1.10 -1.78
C ASN A 51 5.12 2.12 -2.76
N GLN A 52 4.45 3.26 -2.96
CA GLN A 52 5.08 4.47 -3.49
C GLN A 52 6.03 5.03 -2.45
N VAL A 53 7.29 5.29 -2.83
CA VAL A 53 8.30 5.88 -1.94
C VAL A 53 8.33 7.39 -2.17
N LEU A 54 8.12 8.17 -1.10
CA LEU A 54 8.13 9.65 -1.17
C LEU A 54 9.37 10.26 -0.49
N ALA A 55 10.00 9.53 0.43
CA ALA A 55 11.29 9.85 1.00
C ALA A 55 12.04 8.55 1.35
N ALA A 56 13.36 8.55 1.21
CA ALA A 56 14.24 7.47 1.60
C ALA A 56 15.40 7.99 2.44
N SER A 57 15.99 7.15 3.30
CA SER A 57 17.17 7.53 4.10
C SER A 57 18.40 6.77 3.63
N VAL A 58 19.55 7.46 3.63
CA VAL A 58 20.85 6.86 3.34
C VAL A 58 21.52 6.49 4.66
N ASN A 59 21.94 5.23 4.77
CA ASN A 59 22.63 4.66 5.91
C ASN A 59 24.09 4.31 5.56
N PRO A 60 25.00 4.23 6.54
CA PRO A 60 26.35 3.75 6.31
C PRO A 60 26.39 2.37 5.64
N ILE A 61 25.43 1.49 5.95
CA ILE A 61 25.33 0.17 5.32
C ILE A 61 25.13 0.26 3.80
N ASP A 62 24.40 1.26 3.30
CA ASP A 62 24.19 1.45 1.87
C ASP A 62 25.53 1.74 1.17
N THR A 63 26.37 2.59 1.77
CA THR A 63 27.70 2.94 1.23
C THR A 63 28.68 1.76 1.20
N TYR A 64 28.51 0.78 2.08
CA TYR A 64 29.30 -0.44 2.07
C TYR A 64 28.73 -1.50 1.12
N GLN A 65 27.40 -1.65 1.09
CA GLN A 65 26.73 -2.66 0.26
C GLN A 65 26.93 -2.40 -1.23
N ILE A 66 26.95 -1.14 -1.68
CA ILE A 66 27.29 -0.82 -3.08
C ILE A 66 28.71 -1.27 -3.47
N LYS A 67 29.62 -1.46 -2.50
CA LYS A 67 30.98 -1.98 -2.68
C LYS A 67 31.06 -3.51 -2.53
N GLY A 68 29.93 -4.20 -2.39
CA GLY A 68 29.86 -5.65 -2.23
C GLY A 68 29.96 -6.16 -0.80
N TYR A 69 29.86 -5.29 0.21
CA TYR A 69 29.91 -5.70 1.61
C TYR A 69 28.72 -6.58 2.02
N GLY A 70 29.01 -7.67 2.73
CA GLY A 70 28.08 -8.70 3.17
C GLY A 70 27.53 -9.57 2.04
N ASN A 71 28.11 -9.50 0.84
CA ASN A 71 27.54 -10.14 -0.33
C ASN A 71 27.37 -11.66 -0.18
N GLU A 72 28.33 -12.37 0.42
CA GLU A 72 28.24 -13.83 0.56
C GLU A 72 27.13 -14.24 1.55
N MET A 73 27.03 -13.56 2.69
CA MET A 73 25.97 -13.84 3.66
C MET A 73 24.58 -13.44 3.15
N LEU A 74 24.47 -12.27 2.53
CA LEU A 74 23.20 -11.76 1.99
C LEU A 74 22.71 -12.59 0.80
N LYS A 75 23.60 -13.15 -0.01
CA LYS A 75 23.23 -14.15 -1.04
C LYS A 75 22.61 -15.39 -0.41
N ALA A 76 23.23 -15.93 0.64
CA ALA A 76 22.71 -17.11 1.33
C ALA A 76 21.32 -16.84 1.95
N TRP A 77 21.13 -15.69 2.60
CA TRP A 77 19.80 -15.30 3.10
C TRP A 77 18.80 -15.13 1.98
N LYS A 78 19.18 -14.52 0.85
CA LYS A 78 18.31 -14.40 -0.31
C LYS A 78 17.91 -15.76 -0.88
N MET A 79 18.82 -16.72 -0.98
CA MET A 79 18.50 -18.09 -1.41
C MET A 79 17.45 -18.74 -0.52
N VAL A 80 17.59 -18.57 0.81
CA VAL A 80 16.62 -19.09 1.79
C VAL A 80 15.27 -18.38 1.66
N ALA A 81 15.26 -17.05 1.56
CA ALA A 81 14.04 -16.25 1.42
C ALA A 81 13.28 -16.59 0.12
N ASP A 82 14.01 -16.69 -1.00
CA ASP A 82 13.44 -17.02 -2.31
C ASP A 82 13.12 -18.52 -2.45
N ARG A 83 13.48 -19.35 -1.46
CA ARG A 83 13.42 -20.83 -1.51
C ARG A 83 14.07 -21.40 -2.77
N SER A 84 15.16 -20.76 -3.21
CA SER A 84 15.88 -21.08 -4.44
C SER A 84 17.30 -21.53 -4.13
N PHE A 85 17.66 -22.72 -4.62
CA PHE A 85 19.00 -23.29 -4.49
C PHE A 85 19.85 -23.18 -5.77
N GLY A 86 19.39 -22.38 -6.74
CA GLY A 86 20.14 -22.05 -7.96
C GLY A 86 21.11 -20.87 -7.77
N PRO A 87 21.91 -20.51 -8.79
CA PRO A 87 22.78 -19.33 -8.72
C PRO A 87 21.94 -18.06 -8.57
N VAL A 88 22.04 -17.39 -7.42
CA VAL A 88 21.35 -16.14 -7.12
C VAL A 88 22.30 -14.96 -7.30
N SER A 89 21.99 -14.09 -8.27
CA SER A 89 22.64 -12.79 -8.39
C SER A 89 21.95 -11.78 -7.47
N ARG A 90 22.76 -10.88 -6.90
CA ARG A 90 22.28 -9.69 -6.16
C ARG A 90 22.39 -8.40 -6.98
N LEU A 91 22.92 -8.48 -8.20
CA LEU A 91 23.04 -7.39 -9.16
C LEU A 91 22.01 -7.56 -10.30
N PRO A 92 21.49 -6.46 -10.88
CA PRO A 92 21.73 -5.06 -10.48
C PRO A 92 21.11 -4.75 -9.11
N TYR A 93 21.81 -3.95 -8.30
CA TYR A 93 21.47 -3.68 -6.91
C TYR A 93 20.96 -2.25 -6.73
N THR A 94 19.74 -2.09 -6.23
CA THR A 94 19.17 -0.80 -5.82
C THR A 94 19.43 -0.60 -4.33
N PRO A 95 20.18 0.43 -3.90
CA PRO A 95 20.44 0.67 -2.48
C PRO A 95 19.26 1.35 -1.77
N GLY A 96 19.39 1.55 -0.45
CA GLY A 96 18.38 2.18 0.39
C GLY A 96 17.64 1.16 1.23
N LYS A 97 17.60 1.40 2.55
CA LYS A 97 16.90 0.54 3.51
C LYS A 97 15.59 1.12 4.01
N ASP A 98 15.56 2.43 4.23
CA ASP A 98 14.44 3.15 4.81
C ASP A 98 13.57 3.82 3.75
N CYS A 99 12.26 3.82 3.96
CA CYS A 99 11.37 4.71 3.22
C CYS A 99 10.21 5.23 4.06
N ALA A 100 9.68 6.37 3.65
CA ALA A 100 8.32 6.80 3.95
C ALA A 100 7.61 7.19 2.66
N GLY A 101 6.32 6.89 2.57
CA GLY A 101 5.55 7.11 1.34
C GLY A 101 4.10 6.69 1.47
N VAL A 102 3.47 6.36 0.35
CA VAL A 102 2.04 6.02 0.27
C VAL A 102 1.87 4.63 -0.30
N ILE A 103 1.00 3.82 0.27
CA ILE A 103 0.73 2.48 -0.27
C ILE A 103 0.02 2.60 -1.62
N GLU A 104 0.57 1.98 -2.66
CA GLU A 104 -0.02 1.97 -4.00
C GLU A 104 -0.80 0.69 -4.27
N ALA A 105 -0.31 -0.44 -3.77
CA ALA A 105 -1.05 -1.70 -3.77
C ALA A 105 -0.58 -2.61 -2.62
N ILE A 106 -1.40 -3.60 -2.29
CA ILE A 106 -1.17 -4.54 -1.19
C ILE A 106 -1.25 -5.98 -1.69
N GLY A 107 -0.53 -6.88 -1.02
CA GLY A 107 -0.67 -8.32 -1.25
C GLY A 107 -2.01 -8.85 -0.70
N PRO A 108 -2.47 -10.02 -1.18
CA PRO A 108 -3.78 -10.59 -0.80
C PRO A 108 -3.89 -10.94 0.69
N ASP A 109 -2.76 -11.24 1.35
CA ASP A 109 -2.72 -11.61 2.77
C ASP A 109 -2.56 -10.39 3.71
N VAL A 110 -2.43 -9.18 3.14
CA VAL A 110 -2.25 -7.95 3.92
C VAL A 110 -3.62 -7.43 4.36
N THR A 111 -3.87 -7.46 5.68
CA THR A 111 -5.17 -7.10 6.26
C THR A 111 -5.16 -5.77 7.03
N ARG A 112 -3.98 -5.31 7.47
CA ARG A 112 -3.81 -4.17 8.37
C ARG A 112 -3.49 -2.86 7.67
N LEU A 113 -3.08 -2.94 6.41
CA LEU A 113 -2.66 -1.81 5.59
C LEU A 113 -3.58 -1.69 4.37
N GLN A 114 -3.79 -0.46 3.90
CA GLN A 114 -4.67 -0.18 2.76
C GLN A 114 -3.99 0.77 1.78
N VAL A 115 -4.36 0.65 0.51
CA VAL A 115 -3.96 1.60 -0.54
C VAL A 115 -4.31 3.03 -0.10
N GLY A 116 -3.37 3.96 -0.31
CA GLY A 116 -3.48 5.35 0.10
C GLY A 116 -3.01 5.64 1.54
N ASN A 117 -2.69 4.63 2.36
CA ASN A 117 -2.11 4.88 3.68
C ASN A 117 -0.72 5.52 3.55
N LYS A 118 -0.46 6.54 4.38
CA LYS A 118 0.89 7.09 4.56
C LYS A 118 1.64 6.16 5.50
N VAL A 119 2.73 5.58 5.03
CA VAL A 119 3.51 4.59 5.78
C VAL A 119 4.99 4.91 5.82
N MET A 120 5.65 4.46 6.88
CA MET A 120 7.09 4.30 6.93
C MET A 120 7.43 2.83 7.08
N GLY A 121 8.59 2.43 6.56
CA GLY A 121 9.02 1.05 6.63
C GLY A 121 10.48 0.86 6.26
N VAL A 122 10.92 -0.38 6.38
CA VAL A 122 12.29 -0.78 6.14
C VAL A 122 12.35 -2.07 5.32
N THR A 123 13.29 -2.16 4.40
CA THR A 123 13.50 -3.37 3.60
C THR A 123 14.15 -4.48 4.42
N GLN A 124 13.96 -5.73 3.98
CA GLN A 124 14.68 -6.87 4.55
C GLN A 124 16.20 -6.74 4.33
N PRO A 125 17.04 -7.34 5.19
CA PRO A 125 18.50 -7.28 5.06
C PRO A 125 19.00 -7.71 3.66
N GLU A 126 18.45 -8.79 3.12
CA GLU A 126 18.81 -9.44 1.86
C GLU A 126 18.16 -8.82 0.61
N ALA A 127 17.26 -7.85 0.77
CA ALA A 127 16.59 -7.19 -0.34
C ALA A 127 17.59 -6.58 -1.33
N THR A 128 17.39 -6.87 -2.62
CA THR A 128 18.21 -6.35 -3.74
C THR A 128 17.57 -5.14 -4.43
N ARG A 129 16.27 -4.93 -4.21
CA ARG A 129 15.50 -3.77 -4.66
C ARG A 129 15.22 -2.87 -3.45
N GLY A 130 16.14 -1.96 -3.17
CA GLY A 130 16.07 -1.00 -2.06
C GLY A 130 15.16 0.20 -2.33
N THR A 131 15.20 1.16 -1.41
CA THR A 131 14.27 2.29 -1.35
C THR A 131 14.69 3.52 -2.15
N LEU A 132 15.88 3.55 -2.76
CA LEU A 132 16.31 4.62 -3.67
C LEU A 132 15.74 4.41 -5.08
N ALA A 133 14.42 4.26 -5.13
CA ALA A 133 13.60 4.06 -6.32
C ALA A 133 12.22 4.68 -6.10
N ASP A 134 11.54 5.06 -7.18
CA ASP A 134 10.19 5.66 -7.08
C ASP A 134 9.18 4.72 -6.37
N LEU A 135 9.37 3.40 -6.50
CA LEU A 135 8.54 2.36 -5.87
C LEU A 135 9.41 1.30 -5.18
N VAL A 136 8.93 0.78 -4.04
CA VAL A 136 9.59 -0.33 -3.34
C VAL A 136 8.55 -1.33 -2.80
N VAL A 137 8.94 -2.59 -2.76
CA VAL A 137 8.17 -3.67 -2.13
C VAL A 137 8.63 -3.81 -0.69
N LEU A 138 7.70 -3.67 0.27
CA LEU A 138 7.98 -3.90 1.68
C LEU A 138 7.11 -5.04 2.23
N ASP A 139 7.65 -5.72 3.23
CA ASP A 139 6.87 -6.63 4.05
C ASP A 139 5.89 -5.83 4.93
N SER A 140 4.67 -6.32 5.06
CA SER A 140 3.66 -5.71 5.93
C SER A 140 4.05 -5.72 7.42
N ASP A 141 4.92 -6.65 7.84
CA ASP A 141 5.51 -6.70 9.19
C ASP A 141 6.77 -5.83 9.34
N ALA A 142 7.19 -5.16 8.27
CA ALA A 142 8.23 -4.14 8.28
C ALA A 142 7.68 -2.73 7.95
N THR A 143 6.35 -2.56 8.05
CA THR A 143 5.63 -1.35 7.62
C THR A 143 4.58 -0.91 8.65
N VAL A 144 4.59 0.38 9.01
CA VAL A 144 3.63 1.03 9.91
C VAL A 144 3.21 2.41 9.41
N GLY A 145 2.17 3.00 9.98
CA GLY A 145 1.74 4.36 9.64
C GLY A 145 2.82 5.42 9.94
N VAL A 146 2.83 6.48 9.14
CA VAL A 146 3.61 7.69 9.45
C VAL A 146 3.03 8.36 10.69
N PRO A 147 3.85 8.80 11.67
CA PRO A 147 3.38 9.59 12.81
C PRO A 147 2.61 10.83 12.33
N ILE A 148 1.45 11.12 12.93
CA ILE A 148 0.55 12.19 12.46
C ILE A 148 1.20 13.59 12.39
N ASN A 149 2.21 13.82 13.23
CA ASN A 149 2.94 15.08 13.36
C ASN A 149 4.28 15.10 12.61
N SER A 150 4.55 14.12 11.73
CA SER A 150 5.82 14.01 11.00
C SER A 150 5.65 14.21 9.49
N THR A 151 6.66 14.82 8.88
CA THR A 151 6.84 14.85 7.41
C THR A 151 7.33 13.47 6.90
N PHE A 152 7.27 13.22 5.58
CA PHE A 152 7.82 11.99 5.02
C PHE A 152 9.34 11.91 5.21
N GLU A 153 10.03 13.05 5.11
CA GLU A 153 11.46 13.17 5.33
C GLU A 153 11.85 12.79 6.76
N GLU A 154 11.08 13.27 7.74
CA GLU A 154 11.25 12.91 9.15
C GLU A 154 10.94 11.42 9.39
N ALA A 155 9.83 10.92 8.86
CA ALA A 155 9.43 9.53 9.02
C ALA A 155 10.43 8.55 8.39
N ALA A 156 11.00 8.88 7.22
CA ALA A 156 12.03 8.06 6.57
C ALA A 156 13.34 8.00 7.38
N SER A 157 13.57 8.91 8.32
CA SER A 157 14.79 8.91 9.15
C SER A 157 14.83 7.83 10.24
N LEU A 158 13.68 7.21 10.54
CA LEU A 158 13.45 6.40 11.73
C LEU A 158 13.67 4.87 11.57
N PRO A 159 13.17 4.19 10.52
CA PRO A 159 12.90 2.75 10.60
C PRO A 159 14.12 1.86 10.87
N TYR A 160 15.19 2.02 10.10
CA TYR A 160 16.40 1.20 10.18
C TYR A 160 17.08 1.39 11.53
N VAL A 161 17.28 2.64 11.95
CA VAL A 161 17.95 2.94 13.23
C VAL A 161 17.09 2.52 14.42
N ALA A 162 15.76 2.69 14.35
CA ALA A 162 14.83 2.19 15.36
C ALA A 162 14.95 0.68 15.54
N CYS A 163 14.82 -0.08 14.45
CA CYS A 163 14.92 -1.54 14.48
C CYS A 163 16.32 -2.03 14.92
N THR A 164 17.40 -1.33 14.54
CA THR A 164 18.75 -1.64 15.02
C THR A 164 18.87 -1.47 16.53
N VAL A 165 18.44 -0.33 17.07
CA VAL A 165 18.49 -0.04 18.51
C VAL A 165 17.62 -1.02 19.28
N TRP A 166 16.40 -1.25 18.80
CA TRP A 166 15.44 -2.14 19.44
C TRP A 166 15.99 -3.55 19.57
N ASN A 167 16.52 -4.13 18.48
CA ASN A 167 17.11 -5.45 18.55
C ASN A 167 18.36 -5.49 19.45
N ALA A 168 19.17 -4.43 19.45
CA ALA A 168 20.31 -4.33 20.37
C ALA A 168 19.86 -4.33 21.84
N PHE A 169 18.76 -3.64 22.18
CA PHE A 169 18.20 -3.65 23.53
C PHE A 169 17.54 -4.97 23.89
N LEU A 170 16.88 -5.66 22.94
CA LEU A 170 16.40 -7.02 23.17
C LEU A 170 17.56 -7.98 23.52
N VAL A 171 18.66 -7.92 22.77
CA VAL A 171 19.88 -8.69 23.06
C VAL A 171 20.48 -8.29 24.42
N ALA A 172 20.43 -7.00 24.77
CA ALA A 172 20.86 -6.50 26.08
C ALA A 172 19.89 -6.85 27.22
N ARG A 173 18.73 -7.48 26.92
CA ARG A 173 17.65 -7.77 27.87
C ARG A 173 17.07 -6.51 28.52
N LEU A 174 17.10 -5.40 27.78
CA LEU A 174 16.63 -4.09 28.18
C LEU A 174 15.28 -3.79 27.51
N ASN A 175 14.31 -3.32 28.28
CA ASN A 175 12.99 -2.93 27.79
C ASN A 175 12.42 -1.80 28.67
N LYS A 176 11.23 -1.31 28.31
CA LYS A 176 10.54 -0.23 29.03
C LYS A 176 10.29 -0.50 30.53
N GLU A 177 10.17 -1.77 30.94
CA GLU A 177 9.82 -2.13 32.32
C GLU A 177 11.03 -2.07 33.25
N ASN A 178 12.21 -2.45 32.74
CA ASN A 178 13.45 -2.50 33.50
C ASN A 178 14.43 -1.36 33.20
N ALA A 179 14.18 -0.51 32.20
CA ALA A 179 15.09 0.58 31.83
C ALA A 179 15.46 1.48 33.01
N LYS A 180 14.49 1.80 33.89
CA LYS A 180 14.67 2.63 35.10
C LYS A 180 15.71 2.12 36.09
N ASP A 181 16.06 0.84 36.02
CA ASP A 181 17.06 0.22 36.90
C ASP A 181 18.47 0.24 36.31
N ASN A 182 18.59 0.59 35.02
CA ASN A 182 19.81 0.46 34.23
C ASN A 182 20.47 1.81 33.94
N ARG A 183 21.77 1.89 34.22
CA ARG A 183 22.71 2.87 33.67
C ARG A 183 23.26 2.33 32.36
N VAL A 184 23.13 3.11 31.30
CA VAL A 184 23.50 2.70 29.94
C VAL A 184 24.65 3.57 29.44
N LEU A 185 25.68 2.93 28.90
CA LEU A 185 26.77 3.58 28.17
C LEU A 185 26.59 3.35 26.67
N ILE A 186 26.62 4.40 25.86
CA ILE A 186 26.52 4.31 24.39
C ILE A 186 27.81 4.87 23.78
N HIS A 187 28.56 4.02 23.07
CA HIS A 187 29.69 4.48 22.26
C HIS A 187 29.24 4.92 20.87
N GLY A 188 29.58 6.16 20.49
CA GLY A 188 29.23 6.75 19.20
C GLY A 188 27.82 7.35 19.17
N GLY A 189 27.40 8.02 20.25
CA GLY A 189 26.00 8.40 20.42
C GLY A 189 25.49 9.58 19.56
N SER A 190 26.36 10.28 18.82
CA SER A 190 25.96 11.41 17.97
C SER A 190 25.44 11.01 16.58
N GLY A 191 25.58 9.74 16.20
CA GLY A 191 25.06 9.21 14.93
C GLY A 191 23.58 8.82 14.97
N GLY A 192 23.05 8.31 13.86
CA GLY A 192 21.64 7.92 13.76
C GLY A 192 21.19 6.86 14.79
N VAL A 193 21.96 5.78 14.97
CA VAL A 193 21.67 4.75 15.99
C VAL A 193 21.79 5.33 17.41
N GLY A 194 22.86 6.09 17.66
CA GLY A 194 23.14 6.68 18.96
C GLY A 194 22.04 7.63 19.44
N THR A 195 21.62 8.56 18.56
CA THR A 195 20.57 9.53 18.87
C THR A 195 19.21 8.86 19.07
N MET A 196 18.89 7.82 18.30
CA MET A 196 17.69 7.00 18.53
C MET A 196 17.75 6.25 19.89
N ALA A 197 18.89 5.65 20.22
CA ALA A 197 19.10 4.94 21.48
C ALA A 197 18.93 5.85 22.70
N ILE A 198 19.50 7.07 22.68
CA ILE A 198 19.35 8.04 23.77
C ILE A 198 17.87 8.36 23.99
N GLN A 199 17.15 8.68 22.92
CA GLN A 199 15.74 9.12 23.03
C GLN A 199 14.82 7.97 23.48
N LEU A 200 15.02 6.76 22.98
CA LEU A 200 14.25 5.59 23.39
C LEU A 200 14.48 5.25 24.87
N LEU A 201 15.74 5.30 25.33
CA LEU A 201 16.08 5.12 26.75
C LEU A 201 15.47 6.22 27.63
N ARG A 202 15.46 7.48 27.16
CA ARG A 202 14.80 8.57 27.88
C ARG A 202 13.31 8.29 28.00
N ALA A 203 12.65 7.93 26.91
CA ALA A 203 11.22 7.62 26.89
C ALA A 203 10.88 6.47 27.86
N TRP A 204 11.73 5.45 27.92
CA TRP A 204 11.61 4.33 28.87
C TRP A 204 12.02 4.68 30.32
N GLY A 205 12.52 5.88 30.56
CA GLY A 205 12.90 6.34 31.90
C GLY A 205 14.18 5.72 32.43
N ALA A 206 15.16 5.43 31.56
CA ALA A 206 16.45 4.86 31.96
C ALA A 206 17.12 5.65 33.08
N ARG A 207 17.75 4.94 34.04
CA ARG A 207 18.31 5.56 35.25
C ARG A 207 19.35 6.64 34.93
N LYS A 208 20.20 6.34 33.96
CA LYS A 208 21.30 7.20 33.53
C LYS A 208 21.73 6.81 32.13
N ILE A 209 21.99 7.79 31.27
CA ILE A 209 22.46 7.59 29.91
C ILE A 209 23.78 8.37 29.75
N VAL A 210 24.87 7.66 29.52
CA VAL A 210 26.20 8.22 29.25
C VAL A 210 26.59 7.89 27.82
N VAL A 211 27.16 8.85 27.12
CA VAL A 211 27.43 8.73 25.68
C VAL A 211 28.85 9.18 25.38
N THR A 212 29.60 8.42 24.59
CA THR A 212 30.85 8.93 24.02
C THR A 212 30.60 9.54 22.65
N CYS A 213 31.01 10.80 22.46
CA CYS A 213 30.92 11.53 21.18
C CYS A 213 31.99 12.62 21.09
N SER A 214 32.15 13.23 19.93
CA SER A 214 33.01 14.41 19.78
C SER A 214 32.46 15.60 20.58
N ALA A 215 33.34 16.47 21.10
CA ALA A 215 32.96 17.65 21.90
C ALA A 215 31.95 18.59 21.22
N ASP A 216 32.01 18.70 19.89
CA ASP A 216 31.11 19.50 19.06
C ASP A 216 29.65 18.99 19.04
N SER A 217 29.41 17.77 19.53
CA SER A 217 28.08 17.15 19.60
C SER A 217 27.47 17.19 21.01
N PHE A 218 28.16 17.79 21.99
CA PHE A 218 27.75 17.77 23.40
C PHE A 218 26.40 18.44 23.65
N GLU A 219 26.15 19.60 23.04
CA GLU A 219 24.89 20.32 23.22
C GLU A 219 23.70 19.50 22.70
N MET A 220 23.85 18.91 21.51
CA MET A 220 22.86 18.00 20.94
C MET A 220 22.60 16.81 21.88
N VAL A 221 23.64 16.11 22.32
CA VAL A 221 23.50 14.93 23.20
C VAL A 221 22.84 15.27 24.53
N ARG A 222 23.19 16.42 25.13
CA ARG A 222 22.53 16.92 26.36
C ARG A 222 21.06 17.23 26.13
N SER A 223 20.72 17.85 25.00
CA SER A 223 19.32 18.16 24.64
C SER A 223 18.45 16.90 24.48
N LEU A 224 19.06 15.77 24.12
CA LEU A 224 18.38 14.46 24.02
C LEU A 224 18.28 13.74 25.38
N GLY A 225 18.96 14.23 26.43
CA GLY A 225 18.87 13.71 27.79
C GLY A 225 20.02 12.77 28.21
N ALA A 226 21.18 12.83 27.55
CA ALA A 226 22.36 12.05 27.92
C ALA A 226 23.56 12.91 28.38
N GLU A 227 24.44 12.31 29.17
CA GLU A 227 25.70 12.91 29.61
C GLU A 227 26.81 12.57 28.59
N PRO A 228 27.33 13.57 27.84
CA PRO A 228 28.38 13.32 26.86
C PRO A 228 29.77 13.26 27.51
N VAL A 229 30.60 12.35 27.02
CA VAL A 229 32.03 12.20 27.32
C VAL A 229 32.80 12.31 26.01
N ASP A 230 33.85 13.14 25.97
CA ASP A 230 34.68 13.26 24.77
C ASP A 230 35.62 12.07 24.68
N TYR A 231 35.42 11.21 23.69
CA TYR A 231 36.24 10.01 23.49
C TYR A 231 37.69 10.32 23.14
N ARG A 232 38.01 11.56 22.76
CA ARG A 232 39.37 12.04 22.46
C ARG A 232 40.05 12.61 23.70
N SER A 233 39.32 12.83 24.78
CA SER A 233 39.87 13.38 26.02
C SER A 233 40.80 12.35 26.68
N PRO A 234 41.97 12.77 27.19
CA PRO A 234 42.81 11.89 27.99
C PRO A 234 42.13 11.45 29.30
N THR A 235 41.08 12.15 29.75
CA THR A 235 40.30 11.84 30.96
C THR A 235 39.05 11.00 30.69
N ALA A 236 38.82 10.57 29.44
CA ALA A 236 37.59 9.88 29.06
C ALA A 236 37.36 8.61 29.91
N THR A 237 38.42 7.86 30.19
CA THR A 237 38.35 6.64 30.99
C THR A 237 37.94 6.92 32.43
N GLU A 238 38.49 7.97 33.05
CA GLU A 238 38.19 8.39 34.42
C GLU A 238 36.75 8.87 34.55
N GLU A 239 36.26 9.64 33.56
CA GLU A 239 34.87 10.11 33.51
C GLU A 239 33.88 8.93 33.40
N LEU A 240 34.18 7.95 32.55
CA LEU A 240 33.36 6.74 32.40
C LEU A 240 33.37 5.87 33.66
N ILE A 241 34.52 5.71 34.32
CA ILE A 241 34.60 5.00 35.61
C ILE A 241 33.74 5.69 36.66
N ALA A 242 33.82 7.03 36.76
CA ALA A 242 33.09 7.80 37.75
C ALA A 242 31.56 7.75 37.55
N ALA A 243 31.10 7.63 36.31
CA ALA A 243 29.68 7.59 35.99
C ALA A 243 29.05 6.17 36.06
N GLY A 244 29.88 5.13 36.02
CA GLY A 244 29.48 3.72 36.15
C GLY A 244 29.10 3.29 37.58
N PRO A 245 29.04 1.97 37.85
CA PRO A 245 29.13 0.88 36.88
C PRO A 245 27.91 0.85 35.95
N TYR A 246 28.07 0.27 34.75
CA TYR A 246 27.01 0.17 33.76
C TYR A 246 26.38 -1.22 33.71
N GLU A 247 25.06 -1.28 33.54
CA GLU A 247 24.34 -2.54 33.31
C GLU A 247 24.28 -2.90 31.83
N VAL A 248 24.23 -1.89 30.96
CA VAL A 248 24.21 -2.07 29.50
C VAL A 248 25.25 -1.17 28.84
N VAL A 249 26.05 -1.75 27.95
CA VAL A 249 26.93 -1.01 27.03
C VAL A 249 26.46 -1.26 25.61
N LEU A 250 26.20 -0.20 24.84
CA LEU A 250 25.85 -0.27 23.41
C LEU A 250 26.97 0.35 22.58
N SER A 251 27.57 -0.45 21.70
CA SER A 251 28.67 0.01 20.86
C SER A 251 28.26 0.16 19.41
N CYS A 252 28.18 1.41 18.97
CA CYS A 252 27.95 1.80 17.57
C CYS A 252 29.27 1.98 16.79
N VAL A 253 30.40 1.90 17.49
CA VAL A 253 31.75 2.02 16.94
C VAL A 253 32.64 0.93 17.52
N ASP A 254 33.51 0.40 16.68
CA ASP A 254 34.59 -0.49 17.11
C ASP A 254 35.82 0.35 17.44
N SER A 255 36.27 0.29 18.69
CA SER A 255 37.42 1.08 19.17
C SER A 255 38.01 0.47 20.44
N PRO A 256 39.29 0.73 20.75
CA PRO A 256 39.90 0.25 21.99
C PRO A 256 39.15 0.70 23.25
N LEU A 257 38.55 1.90 23.24
CA LEU A 257 37.76 2.41 24.36
C LEU A 257 36.44 1.63 24.54
N SER A 258 35.77 1.33 23.42
CA SER A 258 34.57 0.47 23.42
C SER A 258 34.91 -0.92 23.96
N GLU A 259 35.98 -1.54 23.47
CA GLU A 259 36.42 -2.85 23.94
C GLU A 259 36.78 -2.85 25.43
N TRP A 260 37.47 -1.81 25.89
CA TRP A 260 37.86 -1.65 27.29
C TRP A 260 36.68 -1.50 28.25
N SER A 261 35.54 -0.99 27.77
CA SER A 261 34.39 -0.64 28.61
C SER A 261 33.69 -1.83 29.29
N ASP A 262 34.03 -3.06 28.91
CA ASP A 262 33.63 -4.26 29.68
C ASP A 262 34.08 -4.17 31.14
N LYS A 263 35.25 -3.57 31.39
CA LYS A 263 35.88 -3.51 32.73
C LYS A 263 35.11 -2.65 33.72
N ILE A 264 34.33 -1.69 33.22
CA ILE A 264 33.55 -0.73 34.01
C ILE A 264 32.06 -1.11 34.12
N MET A 265 31.69 -2.29 33.66
CA MET A 265 30.36 -2.87 33.90
C MET A 265 30.27 -3.47 35.31
N GLY A 266 29.05 -3.67 35.81
CA GLY A 266 28.84 -4.40 37.06
C GLY A 266 29.38 -5.84 37.01
N ILE A 267 29.98 -6.33 38.09
CA ILE A 267 30.44 -7.73 38.21
C ILE A 267 29.28 -8.56 38.80
N TRP A 268 28.96 -9.72 38.21
CA TRP A 268 27.86 -10.61 38.64
C TRP A 268 26.48 -9.92 38.73
N ARG A 269 26.28 -8.87 37.92
CA ARG A 269 25.03 -8.12 37.84
C ARG A 269 24.27 -8.37 36.53
N ASN A 270 24.63 -9.44 35.83
CA ASN A 270 24.03 -9.84 34.56
C ASN A 270 24.13 -8.77 33.47
N CYS A 271 25.17 -7.94 33.53
CA CYS A 271 25.38 -6.81 32.64
C CYS A 271 25.71 -7.30 31.22
N VAL A 272 25.27 -6.55 30.19
CA VAL A 272 25.44 -6.95 28.78
C VAL A 272 26.09 -5.83 27.98
N HIS A 273 27.19 -6.14 27.28
CA HIS A 273 27.75 -5.29 26.23
C HIS A 273 27.28 -5.81 24.88
N VAL A 274 26.51 -4.98 24.18
CA VAL A 274 26.04 -5.24 22.82
C VAL A 274 26.80 -4.39 21.81
N SER A 275 27.43 -5.02 20.83
CA SER A 275 28.03 -4.33 19.68
C SER A 275 27.18 -4.52 18.43
N ILE A 276 26.85 -3.44 17.73
CA ILE A 276 26.23 -3.50 16.39
C ILE A 276 27.27 -3.53 15.27
N VAL A 277 28.56 -3.41 15.61
CA VAL A 277 29.68 -3.55 14.69
C VAL A 277 30.18 -5.00 14.77
N SER A 278 29.62 -5.85 13.92
CA SER A 278 29.98 -7.27 13.85
C SER A 278 30.95 -7.55 12.70
N PRO A 279 31.94 -8.45 12.89
CA PRO A 279 32.82 -8.88 11.82
C PRO A 279 32.15 -9.83 10.83
N MET A 280 30.94 -10.34 11.13
CA MET A 280 30.29 -11.44 10.39
C MET A 280 30.27 -11.25 8.87
N LEU A 281 29.71 -10.14 8.40
CA LEU A 281 29.58 -9.87 6.97
C LEU A 281 30.95 -9.74 6.28
N ASN A 282 31.90 -9.08 6.93
CA ASN A 282 33.26 -8.91 6.42
C ASN A 282 34.02 -10.24 6.35
N ASP A 283 33.91 -11.05 7.39
CA ASP A 283 34.60 -12.33 7.49
C ASP A 283 34.02 -13.35 6.50
N THR A 284 32.70 -13.35 6.27
CA THR A 284 32.07 -14.20 5.24
C THR A 284 32.47 -13.80 3.82
N ASP A 285 32.62 -12.51 3.54
CA ASP A 285 33.10 -12.07 2.22
C ASP A 285 34.56 -12.44 2.00
N ARG A 286 35.39 -12.33 3.05
CA ARG A 286 36.84 -12.57 2.97
C ARG A 286 37.20 -14.05 2.91
N TYR A 287 36.53 -14.88 3.71
CA TYR A 287 36.90 -16.28 3.92
C TYR A 287 35.86 -17.26 3.35
N GLY A 288 34.77 -16.77 2.76
CA GLY A 288 33.61 -17.59 2.39
C GLY A 288 32.74 -17.95 3.59
N LEU A 289 31.53 -18.45 3.35
CA LEU A 289 30.51 -18.69 4.38
C LEU A 289 31.00 -19.56 5.57
N PRO A 290 31.51 -20.80 5.37
CA PRO A 290 31.83 -21.67 6.50
C PRO A 290 32.97 -21.11 7.36
N MET A 291 34.05 -20.65 6.71
CA MET A 291 35.23 -20.13 7.41
C MET A 291 35.00 -18.73 7.98
N GLY A 292 34.19 -17.89 7.32
CA GLY A 292 33.78 -16.59 7.82
C GLY A 292 32.92 -16.69 9.09
N LEU A 293 31.97 -17.63 9.12
CA LEU A 293 31.19 -17.90 10.33
C LEU A 293 32.05 -18.49 11.45
N ALA A 294 32.98 -19.41 11.13
CA ALA A 294 33.90 -19.96 12.10
C ALA A 294 34.82 -18.88 12.71
N THR A 295 35.40 -18.00 11.89
CA THR A 295 36.24 -16.89 12.36
C THR A 295 35.45 -15.90 13.22
N THR A 296 34.21 -15.58 12.82
CA THR A 296 33.29 -14.76 13.63
C THR A 296 33.00 -15.39 14.99
N ALA A 297 32.73 -16.69 15.03
CA ALA A 297 32.49 -17.42 16.27
C ALA A 297 33.73 -17.44 17.18
N CYS A 298 34.93 -17.62 16.62
CA CYS A 298 36.19 -17.54 17.37
C CYS A 298 36.40 -16.14 17.97
N LYS A 299 36.17 -15.08 17.19
CA LYS A 299 36.26 -13.69 17.66
C LYS A 299 35.24 -13.39 18.76
N TYR A 300 34.00 -13.85 18.58
CA TYR A 300 32.96 -13.75 19.60
C TYR A 300 33.37 -14.45 20.90
N PHE A 301 33.89 -15.68 20.82
CA PHE A 301 34.32 -16.43 21.99
C PHE A 301 35.49 -15.74 22.70
N ALA A 302 36.52 -15.33 21.96
CA ALA A 302 37.68 -14.61 22.50
C ALA A 302 37.24 -13.32 23.22
N ARG A 303 36.33 -12.56 22.61
CA ARG A 303 35.80 -11.31 23.18
C ARG A 303 34.93 -11.57 24.42
N SER A 304 34.11 -12.61 24.41
CA SER A 304 33.17 -12.92 25.50
C SER A 304 33.84 -13.61 26.69
N PHE A 305 35.03 -14.19 26.52
CA PHE A 305 35.67 -15.05 27.51
C PHE A 305 35.95 -14.34 28.83
N GLU A 306 36.71 -13.24 28.81
CA GLU A 306 37.03 -12.47 30.03
C GLU A 306 35.76 -11.92 30.71
N SER A 307 34.81 -11.41 29.94
CA SER A 307 33.56 -10.86 30.45
C SER A 307 32.71 -11.94 31.13
N SER A 308 32.64 -13.14 30.55
CA SER A 308 31.89 -14.27 31.12
C SER A 308 32.44 -14.72 32.47
N LEU A 309 33.78 -14.69 32.66
CA LEU A 309 34.42 -15.02 33.93
C LEU A 309 34.07 -14.05 35.06
N GLN A 310 33.56 -12.86 34.74
CA GLN A 310 33.13 -11.83 35.70
C GLN A 310 31.60 -11.71 35.81
N GLY A 311 30.84 -12.68 35.26
CA GLY A 311 29.38 -12.66 35.27
C GLY A 311 28.78 -11.55 34.39
N ARG A 312 29.51 -11.12 33.35
CA ARG A 312 29.10 -10.17 32.32
C ARG A 312 28.91 -10.90 30.99
N TRP A 313 28.11 -10.33 30.10
CA TRP A 313 27.81 -10.91 28.80
C TRP A 313 28.25 -9.96 27.70
N PHE A 314 28.76 -10.52 26.61
CA PHE A 314 29.02 -9.79 25.38
C PHE A 314 28.17 -10.41 24.26
N SER A 315 27.60 -9.58 23.40
CA SER A 315 26.90 -10.06 22.21
C SER A 315 26.97 -9.11 21.03
N TYR A 316 26.87 -9.66 19.82
CA TYR A 316 26.58 -8.87 18.64
C TYR A 316 25.07 -8.74 18.45
N ALA A 317 24.62 -7.57 18.01
CA ALA A 317 23.26 -7.36 17.54
C ALA A 317 23.25 -6.99 16.06
N TYR A 318 22.25 -7.48 15.36
CA TYR A 318 22.06 -7.24 13.93
C TYR A 318 20.76 -6.47 13.70
N PHE A 319 20.68 -5.73 12.60
CA PHE A 319 19.42 -5.16 12.18
C PHE A 319 18.41 -6.28 11.84
N LEU A 320 17.19 -6.18 12.37
CA LEU A 320 16.06 -7.03 12.02
C LEU A 320 14.80 -6.15 11.95
N PRO A 321 14.02 -6.19 10.86
CA PRO A 321 12.74 -5.50 10.81
C PRO A 321 11.82 -5.98 11.93
N ASN A 322 11.15 -5.04 12.59
CA ASN A 322 10.22 -5.36 13.67
C ASN A 322 9.08 -4.35 13.69
N ARG A 323 7.87 -4.80 13.39
CA ARG A 323 6.67 -3.96 13.38
C ARG A 323 6.41 -3.27 14.71
N ASP A 324 6.48 -4.01 15.81
CA ASP A 324 6.10 -3.51 17.13
C ASP A 324 7.06 -2.41 17.58
N CYS A 325 8.35 -2.55 17.25
CA CYS A 325 9.34 -1.48 17.38
C CYS A 325 8.93 -0.23 16.59
N LEU A 326 8.61 -0.37 15.30
CA LEU A 326 8.26 0.77 14.46
C LEU A 326 6.98 1.47 14.96
N GLN A 327 6.00 0.69 15.44
CA GLN A 327 4.76 1.22 16.02
C GLN A 327 5.01 1.96 17.34
N GLU A 328 5.86 1.43 18.21
CA GLU A 328 6.22 2.09 19.47
C GLU A 328 6.97 3.40 19.20
N VAL A 329 7.96 3.38 18.30
CA VAL A 329 8.68 4.60 17.90
C VAL A 329 7.74 5.62 17.27
N ALA A 330 6.82 5.19 16.41
CA ALA A 330 5.81 6.10 15.84
C ALA A 330 5.00 6.79 16.93
N THR A 331 4.49 6.00 17.89
CA THR A 331 3.70 6.50 19.02
C THR A 331 4.51 7.49 19.88
N LEU A 332 5.78 7.19 20.14
CA LEU A 332 6.66 8.08 20.92
C LEU A 332 7.00 9.38 20.18
N VAL A 333 7.03 9.37 18.83
CA VAL A 333 7.17 10.59 18.02
C VAL A 333 5.89 11.43 18.09
N GLU A 334 4.71 10.83 18.01
CA GLU A 334 3.43 11.54 18.15
C GLU A 334 3.29 12.20 19.53
N GLN A 335 3.78 11.53 20.56
CA GLN A 335 3.82 12.05 21.94
C GLN A 335 4.94 13.09 22.17
N GLY A 336 5.79 13.36 21.17
CA GLY A 336 6.90 14.29 21.28
C GLY A 336 8.05 13.81 22.17
N GLN A 337 8.10 12.52 22.50
CA GLN A 337 9.18 11.92 23.30
C GLN A 337 10.40 11.55 22.46
N ILE A 338 10.19 11.24 21.17
CA ILE A 338 11.25 11.03 20.18
C ILE A 338 11.15 12.11 19.12
N LYS A 339 12.29 12.72 18.78
CA LYS A 339 12.44 13.69 17.69
C LYS A 339 13.19 13.03 16.54
N PRO A 340 12.65 13.06 15.31
CA PRO A 340 13.38 12.68 14.10
C PRO A 340 14.65 13.54 13.92
N MET A 341 15.79 12.89 13.72
CA MET A 341 17.10 13.55 13.65
C MET A 341 17.56 13.68 12.20
N VAL A 342 17.01 14.64 11.46
CA VAL A 342 17.38 14.91 10.06
C VAL A 342 18.51 15.93 10.00
N GLU A 343 19.67 15.56 9.45
CA GLU A 343 20.82 16.46 9.26
C GLU A 343 20.66 17.26 7.97
N LYS A 344 20.35 16.56 6.87
CA LYS A 344 20.29 17.15 5.53
C LYS A 344 19.35 16.35 4.63
N VAL A 345 18.58 17.09 3.83
CA VAL A 345 17.71 16.54 2.79
C VAL A 345 18.36 16.83 1.42
N TYR A 346 18.47 15.80 0.60
CA TYR A 346 18.98 15.81 -0.77
C TYR A 346 17.83 15.57 -1.75
N SER A 347 17.91 16.10 -2.97
CA SER A 347 16.97 15.68 -4.03
C SER A 347 17.31 14.27 -4.52
N PHE A 348 16.40 13.67 -5.30
CA PHE A 348 16.61 12.33 -5.86
C PHE A 348 17.80 12.27 -6.82
N GLU A 349 18.12 13.36 -7.50
CA GLU A 349 19.27 13.49 -8.40
C GLU A 349 20.59 13.56 -7.62
N GLN A 350 20.52 13.97 -6.35
CA GLN A 350 21.68 14.18 -5.47
C GLN A 350 22.03 12.97 -4.60
N VAL A 351 21.59 11.77 -5.01
CA VAL A 351 21.90 10.51 -4.32
C VAL A 351 23.42 10.27 -4.21
N PRO A 352 24.23 10.47 -5.27
CA PRO A 352 25.68 10.32 -5.16
C PRO A 352 26.31 11.20 -4.06
N GLU A 353 25.90 12.47 -3.96
CA GLU A 353 26.40 13.42 -2.95
C GLU A 353 25.96 13.02 -1.53
N ALA A 354 24.75 12.46 -1.39
CA ALA A 354 24.28 11.90 -0.13
C ALA A 354 25.16 10.72 0.32
N PHE A 355 25.57 9.85 -0.62
CA PHE A 355 26.47 8.74 -0.34
C PHE A 355 27.86 9.21 0.06
N GLU A 356 28.42 10.19 -0.65
CA GLU A 356 29.71 10.78 -0.31
C GLU A 356 29.71 11.38 1.11
N LYS A 357 28.66 12.15 1.45
CA LYS A 357 28.50 12.73 2.79
C LYS A 357 28.42 11.64 3.87
N VAL A 358 27.63 10.59 3.67
CA VAL A 358 27.49 9.50 4.64
C VAL A 358 28.78 8.70 4.77
N ALA A 359 29.52 8.50 3.68
CA ALA A 359 30.80 7.80 3.67
C ALA A 359 31.89 8.49 4.51
N GLN A 360 31.78 9.80 4.74
CA GLN A 360 32.69 10.55 5.61
C GLN A 360 32.51 10.21 7.10
N LYS A 361 31.41 9.57 7.53
CA LYS A 361 31.15 9.16 8.93
C LYS A 361 31.19 10.27 9.99
N HIS A 362 30.97 11.52 9.57
CA HIS A 362 30.91 12.70 10.46
C HIS A 362 29.50 13.31 10.51
N GLY A 363 28.48 12.45 10.39
CA GLY A 363 27.08 12.88 10.38
C GLY A 363 26.51 13.13 11.77
N ARG A 364 25.61 14.11 11.89
CA ARG A 364 24.86 14.48 13.08
C ARG A 364 23.38 14.18 12.84
N GLY A 365 23.02 12.91 12.95
CA GLY A 365 21.69 12.42 12.57
C GLY A 365 21.68 11.71 11.22
N LYS A 366 20.66 11.98 10.40
CA LYS A 366 20.30 11.21 9.20
C LYS A 366 20.33 12.06 7.94
N SER A 367 20.89 11.51 6.86
CA SER A 367 20.80 12.08 5.51
C SER A 367 19.60 11.47 4.79
N ILE A 368 18.71 12.32 4.29
CA ILE A 368 17.45 11.94 3.65
C ILE A 368 17.51 12.30 2.17
N VAL A 369 16.97 11.42 1.33
CA VAL A 369 16.73 11.66 -0.08
C VAL A 369 15.23 11.86 -0.25
N LYS A 370 14.85 13.06 -0.66
CA LYS A 370 13.49 13.40 -1.01
C LYS A 370 13.23 12.90 -2.43
N MET A 371 12.22 12.05 -2.57
CA MET A 371 11.80 11.60 -3.90
C MET A 371 10.97 12.72 -4.52
N GLU A 372 11.25 13.08 -5.77
CA GLU A 372 10.36 13.98 -6.47
C GLU A 372 9.01 13.29 -6.66
N MET A 373 7.92 13.99 -6.31
CA MET A 373 6.59 13.54 -6.65
C MET A 373 6.50 13.44 -8.17
N THR A 374 6.68 12.25 -8.73
CA THR A 374 5.83 11.86 -9.84
C THR A 374 4.46 11.72 -9.21
N VAL A 375 3.73 12.83 -9.13
CA VAL A 375 2.28 12.76 -9.07
C VAL A 375 1.90 12.07 -10.39
N LEU A 376 1.93 10.74 -10.42
CA LEU A 376 0.85 10.04 -11.13
C LEU A 376 -0.38 10.73 -10.58
N PRO A 377 -1.17 11.41 -11.43
CA PRO A 377 -2.22 12.32 -11.01
C PRO A 377 -2.86 11.69 -9.81
N SER A 378 -2.63 12.30 -8.65
CA SER A 378 -3.35 11.90 -7.47
C SER A 378 -4.78 11.99 -7.95
N PHE A 379 -5.48 10.86 -7.98
CA PHE A 379 -6.90 10.93 -7.68
C PHE A 379 -6.96 11.36 -6.20
N SER A 380 -6.58 12.62 -5.96
CA SER A 380 -7.32 13.47 -5.07
C SER A 380 -8.71 13.41 -5.64
N ILE A 381 -9.55 12.58 -5.04
CA ILE A 381 -10.97 12.86 -4.94
C ILE A 381 -11.06 14.11 -4.05
N VAL A 382 -10.55 15.23 -4.56
CA VAL A 382 -11.18 16.53 -4.36
C VAL A 382 -12.05 16.66 -5.59
N ASP A 383 -13.03 15.77 -5.66
CA ASP A 383 -14.21 16.06 -6.43
C ASP A 383 -14.97 17.06 -5.56
N GLU A 384 -14.93 18.34 -5.97
CA GLU A 384 -15.80 19.39 -5.45
C GLU A 384 -17.30 19.02 -5.59
N GLY A 385 -17.62 17.85 -6.17
CA GLY A 385 -18.95 17.24 -6.22
C GLY A 385 -19.21 16.02 -5.31
N THR A 386 -18.25 15.45 -4.56
CA THR A 386 -18.55 14.27 -3.73
C THR A 386 -19.26 14.68 -2.42
N PRO A 387 -20.43 14.12 -2.07
CA PRO A 387 -21.16 14.50 -0.87
C PRO A 387 -20.30 14.32 0.39
N ARG A 388 -20.24 15.36 1.21
CA ARG A 388 -19.56 15.46 2.52
C ARG A 388 -19.65 14.20 3.39
N LEU A 389 -20.74 13.45 3.26
CA LEU A 389 -21.00 12.17 3.92
C LEU A 389 -19.93 11.09 3.64
N TRP A 390 -19.40 10.96 2.43
CA TRP A 390 -18.48 9.85 2.11
C TRP A 390 -17.11 10.00 2.80
N ASN A 391 -16.65 11.25 2.92
CA ASN A 391 -15.39 11.59 3.61
C ASN A 391 -15.53 11.42 5.13
N GLU A 392 -16.66 11.85 5.71
CA GLU A 392 -16.95 11.63 7.13
C GLU A 392 -17.09 10.13 7.45
N TRP A 393 -17.70 9.33 6.56
CA TRP A 393 -17.82 7.89 6.70
C TRP A 393 -16.46 7.18 6.65
N ALA A 394 -15.61 7.56 5.71
CA ALA A 394 -14.27 7.01 5.61
C ALA A 394 -13.42 7.38 6.83
N GLU A 395 -13.52 8.60 7.35
CA GLU A 395 -12.87 9.00 8.61
C GLU A 395 -13.42 8.24 9.82
N LEU A 396 -14.73 7.99 9.89
CA LEU A 396 -15.35 7.24 11.00
C LEU A 396 -14.88 5.79 11.03
N VAL A 397 -14.83 5.13 9.86
CA VAL A 397 -14.30 3.77 9.68
C VAL A 397 -12.79 3.70 9.96
N ARG A 398 -12.04 4.76 9.64
CA ARG A 398 -10.59 4.85 9.88
C ARG A 398 -10.21 5.25 11.31
N SER A 399 -11.11 5.89 12.07
CA SER A 399 -10.80 6.32 13.44
C SER A 399 -10.69 5.12 14.38
N GLU A 400 -9.63 5.00 15.19
CA GLU A 400 -9.43 3.93 16.18
C GLU A 400 -10.41 3.97 17.38
N LYS A 401 -11.54 4.68 17.28
CA LYS A 401 -12.58 4.75 18.34
C LYS A 401 -13.42 3.47 18.44
N TRP A 402 -12.80 2.31 18.22
CA TRP A 402 -13.41 0.99 18.27
C TRP A 402 -12.93 0.25 19.52
N THR A 403 -13.01 0.88 20.69
CA THR A 403 -12.63 0.22 21.95
C THR A 403 -13.80 -0.62 22.46
N SER A 404 -13.54 -1.92 22.57
CA SER A 404 -14.45 -2.98 23.02
C SER A 404 -14.48 -3.15 24.54
N ASP A 405 -14.48 -2.06 25.29
CA ASP A 405 -14.63 -2.14 26.75
C ASP A 405 -15.97 -1.49 27.10
N ASP A 406 -17.04 -2.27 26.95
CA ASP A 406 -17.98 -2.48 28.07
C ASP A 406 -19.13 -3.40 27.65
N ASN A 407 -19.46 -4.30 28.57
CA ASN A 407 -20.63 -5.18 28.57
C ASN A 407 -21.94 -4.40 28.80
N THR A 408 -22.08 -3.20 28.23
CA THR A 408 -23.26 -2.35 28.34
C THR A 408 -23.81 -2.04 26.95
N GLU A 409 -25.14 -1.91 26.84
CA GLU A 409 -25.83 -1.45 25.64
C GLU A 409 -25.13 -0.21 25.06
N GLY A 410 -24.47 -0.34 23.90
CA GLY A 410 -23.75 0.77 23.28
C GLY A 410 -22.56 0.40 22.40
N GLY A 411 -21.99 -0.79 22.56
CA GLY A 411 -20.86 -1.25 21.73
C GLY A 411 -21.23 -1.40 20.24
N PHE A 412 -20.33 -0.98 19.35
CA PHE A 412 -20.51 -1.17 17.91
C PHE A 412 -20.35 -2.66 17.54
N LEU A 413 -21.43 -3.28 17.08
CA LEU A 413 -21.45 -4.71 16.70
C LEU A 413 -21.31 -4.93 15.18
N GLY A 414 -21.53 -3.87 14.40
CA GLY A 414 -21.51 -3.87 12.95
C GLY A 414 -22.28 -2.68 12.34
N CYS A 415 -22.10 -2.45 11.05
CA CYS A 415 -22.86 -1.47 10.28
C CYS A 415 -23.41 -2.06 8.98
N VAL A 416 -24.47 -1.43 8.49
CA VAL A 416 -25.05 -1.66 7.17
C VAL A 416 -25.00 -0.33 6.43
N VAL A 417 -24.48 -0.34 5.20
CA VAL A 417 -24.45 0.84 4.32
C VAL A 417 -25.41 0.62 3.18
N TRP A 418 -26.22 1.64 2.88
CA TRP A 418 -27.06 1.67 1.70
C TRP A 418 -26.95 2.99 0.96
N ASN A 419 -27.20 2.95 -0.34
CA ASN A 419 -27.34 4.13 -1.17
C ASN A 419 -28.83 4.36 -1.44
N GLU A 420 -29.27 5.62 -1.36
CA GLU A 420 -30.63 6.02 -1.68
C GLU A 420 -30.66 6.69 -3.05
N TYR A 421 -31.53 6.20 -3.93
CA TYR A 421 -31.73 6.74 -5.27
C TYR A 421 -33.12 6.37 -5.76
N GLU A 422 -33.86 7.31 -6.37
CA GLU A 422 -35.16 7.07 -7.03
C GLU A 422 -36.16 6.20 -6.24
N GLU A 423 -36.52 6.62 -5.02
CA GLU A 423 -37.44 5.89 -4.13
C GLU A 423 -36.95 4.50 -3.68
N MET A 424 -35.65 4.24 -3.79
CA MET A 424 -35.04 2.97 -3.42
C MET A 424 -33.84 3.11 -2.49
N ALA A 425 -33.60 2.05 -1.71
CA ALA A 425 -32.47 1.92 -0.80
C ALA A 425 -31.71 0.62 -1.10
N PHE A 426 -30.52 0.72 -1.68
CA PHE A 426 -29.69 -0.43 -2.02
C PHE A 426 -28.64 -0.73 -0.97
N ILE A 427 -28.74 -1.90 -0.35
CA ILE A 427 -27.77 -2.30 0.66
C ILE A 427 -26.51 -2.83 -0.02
N GLY A 428 -25.42 -2.06 0.13
CA GLY A 428 -24.15 -2.34 -0.53
C GLY A 428 -23.20 -3.18 0.31
N PHE A 429 -23.17 -2.99 1.63
CA PHE A 429 -22.20 -3.66 2.51
C PHE A 429 -22.71 -3.87 3.94
N TYR A 430 -22.26 -4.95 4.55
CA TYR A 430 -22.37 -5.18 6.00
C TYR A 430 -20.98 -5.44 6.59
N LEU A 431 -20.63 -4.72 7.64
CA LEU A 431 -19.44 -4.99 8.46
C LEU A 431 -19.90 -5.52 9.79
N VAL A 432 -19.30 -6.60 10.25
CA VAL A 432 -19.62 -7.24 11.52
C VAL A 432 -18.32 -7.57 12.21
N HIS A 433 -18.23 -7.29 13.51
CA HIS A 433 -17.05 -7.64 14.28
C HIS A 433 -16.78 -9.17 14.21
N PRO A 434 -15.54 -9.63 13.99
CA PRO A 434 -15.24 -11.05 13.76
C PRO A 434 -15.78 -11.98 14.86
N SER A 435 -15.75 -11.55 16.12
CA SER A 435 -16.27 -12.32 17.27
C SER A 435 -17.79 -12.55 17.24
N MET A 436 -18.51 -11.91 16.32
CA MET A 436 -19.96 -11.97 16.17
C MET A 436 -20.42 -12.81 14.98
N VAL A 437 -19.49 -13.33 14.16
CA VAL A 437 -19.80 -14.25 13.06
C VAL A 437 -20.50 -15.51 13.61
N GLY A 438 -21.58 -15.95 12.95
CA GLY A 438 -22.37 -17.12 13.37
C GLY A 438 -23.31 -16.89 14.55
N LYS A 439 -23.23 -15.76 15.27
CA LYS A 439 -24.07 -15.46 16.45
C LYS A 439 -25.42 -14.81 16.13
N GLY A 440 -25.85 -14.84 14.87
CA GLY A 440 -27.13 -14.25 14.45
C GLY A 440 -27.19 -12.72 14.49
N ILE A 441 -26.06 -12.02 14.72
CA ILE A 441 -26.02 -10.55 14.79
C ILE A 441 -26.40 -9.90 13.45
N GLY A 442 -26.09 -10.56 12.34
CA GLY A 442 -26.46 -10.10 11.00
C GLY A 442 -27.97 -9.85 10.92
N SER A 443 -28.80 -10.80 11.36
CA SER A 443 -30.26 -10.64 11.38
C SER A 443 -30.73 -9.47 12.24
N LYS A 444 -30.04 -9.13 13.34
CA LYS A 444 -30.36 -7.97 14.19
C LYS A 444 -29.96 -6.65 13.54
N LEU A 445 -28.77 -6.58 12.93
CA LEU A 445 -28.32 -5.41 12.17
C LEU A 445 -29.22 -5.14 10.97
N TRP A 446 -29.61 -6.20 10.26
CA TRP A 446 -30.56 -6.17 9.17
C TRP A 446 -31.91 -5.61 9.61
N LYS A 447 -32.54 -6.15 10.67
CA LYS A 447 -33.81 -5.64 11.20
C LYS A 447 -33.72 -4.16 11.59
N ARG A 448 -32.59 -3.73 12.17
CA ARG A 448 -32.36 -2.34 12.57
C ARG A 448 -32.10 -1.41 11.38
N ALA A 449 -31.47 -1.88 10.32
CA ALA A 449 -31.31 -1.13 9.07
C ALA A 449 -32.68 -0.91 8.42
N PHE A 450 -33.50 -1.96 8.30
CA PHE A 450 -34.88 -1.86 7.80
C PHE A 450 -35.76 -0.89 8.59
N SER A 451 -35.59 -0.81 9.92
CA SER A 451 -36.35 0.16 10.72
C SER A 451 -35.88 1.61 10.56
N ARG A 452 -34.71 1.84 9.93
CA ARG A 452 -34.13 3.17 9.71
C ARG A 452 -34.26 3.65 8.27
N ILE A 453 -34.32 2.72 7.31
CA ILE A 453 -34.65 3.06 5.93
C ILE A 453 -36.08 3.61 5.90
N PRO A 454 -36.31 4.80 5.32
CA PRO A 454 -37.64 5.37 5.22
C PRO A 454 -38.65 4.39 4.61
N ALA A 455 -39.79 4.20 5.25
CA ALA A 455 -40.78 3.17 4.87
C ALA A 455 -41.35 3.34 3.44
N HIS A 456 -41.23 4.53 2.85
CA HIS A 456 -41.65 4.77 1.46
C HIS A 456 -40.66 4.16 0.47
N LEU A 457 -39.36 4.07 0.80
CA LEU A 457 -38.37 3.48 -0.09
C LEU A 457 -38.59 1.97 -0.24
N ASN A 458 -38.27 1.42 -1.41
CA ASN A 458 -38.16 -0.01 -1.62
C ASN A 458 -36.68 -0.44 -1.48
N VAL A 459 -36.42 -1.47 -0.69
CA VAL A 459 -35.07 -1.93 -0.34
C VAL A 459 -34.66 -3.05 -1.29
N GLY A 460 -33.54 -2.84 -1.98
CA GLY A 460 -32.92 -3.85 -2.86
C GLY A 460 -31.61 -4.40 -2.29
N LEU A 461 -31.37 -5.70 -2.48
CA LEU A 461 -30.13 -6.39 -2.06
C LEU A 461 -29.65 -7.38 -3.12
N ARG A 462 -28.32 -7.44 -3.31
CA ARG A 462 -27.62 -8.59 -3.91
C ARG A 462 -27.40 -9.69 -2.89
N ALA A 463 -28.11 -10.79 -3.03
CA ALA A 463 -27.75 -12.00 -2.30
C ALA A 463 -26.78 -12.85 -3.12
N VAL A 464 -25.77 -13.41 -2.46
CA VAL A 464 -25.05 -14.55 -3.02
C VAL A 464 -26.00 -15.75 -3.09
N PRO A 465 -25.88 -16.62 -4.12
CA PRO A 465 -26.86 -17.69 -4.37
C PRO A 465 -27.19 -18.54 -3.14
N GLU A 466 -26.18 -18.86 -2.33
CA GLU A 466 -26.29 -19.72 -1.14
C GLU A 466 -27.09 -19.07 0.00
N MET A 467 -27.20 -17.74 0.00
CA MET A 467 -27.88 -16.97 1.05
C MET A 467 -29.27 -16.49 0.62
N ALA A 468 -29.62 -16.62 -0.66
CA ALA A 468 -30.87 -16.11 -1.21
C ALA A 468 -32.10 -16.71 -0.52
N GLU A 469 -32.17 -18.04 -0.37
CA GLU A 469 -33.28 -18.72 0.30
C GLU A 469 -33.40 -18.33 1.78
N LYS A 470 -32.26 -18.13 2.45
CA LYS A 470 -32.21 -17.75 3.86
C LYS A 470 -32.76 -16.35 4.08
N TYR A 471 -32.45 -15.42 3.17
CA TYR A 471 -32.96 -14.05 3.23
C TYR A 471 -34.42 -13.95 2.77
N ALA A 472 -34.92 -14.86 1.95
CA ALA A 472 -36.30 -14.85 1.46
C ALA A 472 -37.38 -15.18 2.53
N SER A 473 -37.04 -15.32 3.82
CA SER A 473 -37.98 -15.79 4.86
C SER A 473 -38.67 -14.66 5.67
N LYS A 474 -40.01 -14.74 5.66
CA LYS A 474 -41.09 -14.04 6.41
C LYS A 474 -41.13 -12.50 6.51
N ASP A 475 -40.03 -11.77 6.45
CA ASP A 475 -40.04 -10.30 6.60
C ASP A 475 -39.06 -9.63 5.61
N MET A 476 -39.35 -9.72 4.29
CA MET A 476 -38.62 -9.27 3.08
C MET A 476 -37.68 -10.33 2.44
N PRO A 477 -37.63 -10.59 1.09
CA PRO A 477 -38.58 -10.26 0.01
C PRO A 477 -38.81 -11.29 -1.13
N HIS A 478 -39.72 -10.94 -2.05
CA HIS A 478 -40.03 -11.60 -3.33
C HIS A 478 -38.82 -11.78 -4.24
N PHE A 479 -38.69 -12.99 -4.81
CA PHE A 479 -37.68 -13.36 -5.80
C PHE A 479 -37.98 -12.68 -7.15
N VAL A 480 -36.99 -12.00 -7.73
CA VAL A 480 -37.16 -11.36 -9.05
C VAL A 480 -36.38 -12.09 -10.14
N SER A 481 -35.07 -12.24 -10.02
CA SER A 481 -34.25 -12.85 -11.08
C SER A 481 -32.82 -13.17 -10.61
N SER A 482 -32.23 -14.21 -11.18
CA SER A 482 -30.81 -14.55 -11.00
C SER A 482 -29.95 -13.89 -12.07
N LEU A 483 -28.73 -13.50 -11.71
CA LEU A 483 -27.76 -12.90 -12.63
C LEU A 483 -26.77 -13.97 -13.10
N ALA A 484 -26.90 -14.35 -14.37
CA ALA A 484 -25.96 -15.22 -15.04
C ALA A 484 -24.72 -14.42 -15.47
N LYS A 485 -23.53 -14.98 -15.26
CA LYS A 485 -22.24 -14.39 -15.64
C LYS A 485 -21.43 -15.36 -16.49
N TRP A 486 -20.88 -14.83 -17.57
CA TRP A 486 -19.81 -15.42 -18.37
C TRP A 486 -18.57 -14.54 -18.32
N GLU A 487 -17.41 -15.18 -18.43
CA GLU A 487 -16.11 -14.52 -18.55
C GLU A 487 -15.48 -14.98 -19.86
N LEU A 488 -15.47 -14.11 -20.84
CA LEU A 488 -15.02 -14.40 -22.21
C LEU A 488 -13.66 -13.76 -22.45
N THR A 489 -12.78 -14.42 -23.19
CA THR A 489 -11.66 -13.75 -23.86
C THR A 489 -12.16 -12.76 -24.90
N VAL A 490 -11.28 -11.85 -25.33
CA VAL A 490 -11.52 -11.04 -26.54
C VAL A 490 -11.85 -11.93 -27.74
N THR A 491 -11.09 -13.02 -27.94
CA THR A 491 -11.30 -13.96 -29.06
C THR A 491 -12.68 -14.61 -29.02
N GLU A 492 -13.11 -15.15 -27.88
CA GLU A 492 -14.44 -15.73 -27.70
C GLU A 492 -15.55 -14.67 -27.89
N THR A 493 -15.30 -13.43 -27.48
CA THR A 493 -16.24 -12.32 -27.69
C THR A 493 -16.37 -11.97 -29.17
N ARG A 494 -15.28 -11.95 -29.94
CA ARG A 494 -15.33 -11.75 -31.39
C ARG A 494 -16.02 -12.91 -32.11
N GLU A 495 -15.75 -14.14 -31.69
CA GLU A 495 -16.38 -15.32 -32.26
C GLU A 495 -17.89 -15.30 -32.00
N LEU A 496 -18.31 -14.85 -30.80
CA LEU A 496 -19.71 -14.56 -30.50
C LEU A 496 -20.30 -13.48 -31.41
N CYS A 497 -19.60 -12.36 -31.61
CA CYS A 497 -20.05 -11.27 -32.49
C CYS A 497 -20.14 -11.72 -33.96
N SER A 498 -19.27 -12.63 -34.41
CA SER A 498 -19.25 -13.14 -35.78
C SER A 498 -20.48 -13.97 -36.16
N LYS A 499 -21.28 -14.40 -35.16
CA LYS A 499 -22.55 -15.12 -35.39
C LYS A 499 -23.67 -14.19 -35.87
N ALA A 500 -23.49 -12.87 -35.82
CA ALA A 500 -24.48 -11.90 -36.26
C ALA A 500 -24.46 -11.71 -37.78
N SER A 501 -25.65 -11.49 -38.37
CA SER A 501 -25.74 -10.92 -39.70
C SER A 501 -25.44 -9.41 -39.65
N PRO A 502 -24.93 -8.80 -40.74
CA PRO A 502 -24.62 -7.37 -40.77
C PRO A 502 -25.86 -6.53 -40.43
N SER A 503 -25.77 -5.66 -39.42
CA SER A 503 -26.84 -4.70 -39.12
C SER A 503 -26.99 -3.71 -40.29
N ALA A 504 -28.23 -3.33 -40.59
CA ALA A 504 -28.53 -2.26 -41.54
C ALA A 504 -28.22 -0.85 -40.96
N SER A 505 -27.90 -0.77 -39.67
CA SER A 505 -27.62 0.47 -38.94
C SER A 505 -26.14 0.84 -38.99
N THR A 506 -25.84 2.14 -38.92
CA THR A 506 -24.48 2.67 -38.92
C THR A 506 -23.88 2.64 -37.52
N LEU A 507 -22.74 1.97 -37.35
CA LEU A 507 -21.99 1.92 -36.09
C LEU A 507 -21.14 3.20 -35.88
N ARG A 508 -21.12 3.69 -34.64
CA ARG A 508 -20.27 4.80 -34.17
C ARG A 508 -19.76 4.53 -32.75
N LEU A 509 -18.61 5.09 -32.41
CA LEU A 509 -18.16 5.18 -31.01
C LEU A 509 -18.84 6.37 -30.32
N ILE A 510 -19.17 6.20 -29.04
CA ILE A 510 -19.80 7.28 -28.25
C ILE A 510 -18.87 8.48 -28.07
N SER A 511 -17.55 8.25 -28.09
CA SER A 511 -16.52 9.31 -28.11
C SER A 511 -16.67 10.26 -29.28
N ASP A 512 -17.20 9.79 -30.41
CA ASP A 512 -17.22 10.50 -31.68
C ASP A 512 -18.56 11.21 -31.93
N LEU A 513 -19.49 11.16 -30.99
CA LEU A 513 -20.82 11.77 -31.11
C LEU A 513 -20.78 13.29 -30.99
N SER A 514 -21.52 13.96 -31.87
CA SER A 514 -21.79 15.40 -31.74
C SER A 514 -22.62 15.71 -30.48
N PRO A 515 -22.63 16.96 -30.00
CA PRO A 515 -23.48 17.36 -28.88
C PRO A 515 -24.97 17.04 -29.08
N GLU A 516 -25.48 17.16 -30.30
CA GLU A 516 -26.86 16.82 -30.67
C GLU A 516 -27.09 15.30 -30.59
N GLN A 517 -26.15 14.50 -31.08
CA GLN A 517 -26.23 13.04 -31.00
C GLN A 517 -26.10 12.52 -29.56
N ARG A 518 -25.33 13.21 -28.70
CA ARG A 518 -25.28 12.91 -27.27
C ARG A 518 -26.61 13.17 -26.57
N LYS A 519 -27.30 14.27 -26.91
CA LYS A 519 -28.67 14.52 -26.42
C LYS A 519 -29.62 13.41 -26.87
N GLU A 520 -29.51 12.98 -28.13
CA GLU A 520 -30.30 11.87 -28.63
C GLU A 520 -30.01 10.56 -27.89
N LEU A 521 -28.74 10.29 -27.54
CA LEU A 521 -28.36 9.11 -26.75
C LEU A 521 -29.07 9.13 -25.40
N HIS A 522 -29.10 10.30 -24.74
CA HIS A 522 -29.80 10.47 -23.47
C HIS A 522 -31.32 10.28 -23.62
N GLU A 523 -31.91 10.80 -24.71
CA GLU A 523 -33.33 10.58 -25.00
C GLU A 523 -33.64 9.12 -25.31
N PHE A 524 -32.76 8.41 -26.02
CA PHE A 524 -32.89 6.98 -26.27
C PHE A 524 -32.83 6.19 -24.97
N ASP A 525 -31.81 6.43 -24.12
CA ASP A 525 -31.69 5.78 -22.81
C ASP A 525 -32.94 6.03 -21.96
N ARG A 526 -33.43 7.27 -21.94
CA ARG A 526 -34.65 7.66 -21.22
C ARG A 526 -35.88 6.93 -21.72
N ARG A 527 -36.03 6.73 -23.04
CA ARG A 527 -37.13 5.94 -23.61
C ARG A 527 -37.04 4.47 -23.23
N VAL A 528 -35.83 3.90 -23.23
CA VAL A 528 -35.62 2.48 -22.92
C VAL A 528 -35.82 2.19 -21.44
N THR A 529 -35.36 3.07 -20.57
CA THR A 529 -35.40 2.87 -19.10
C THR A 529 -36.61 3.50 -18.43
N ASN A 530 -37.33 4.35 -19.16
CA ASN A 530 -38.40 5.22 -18.67
C ASN A 530 -37.94 6.19 -17.56
N ARG A 531 -36.66 6.61 -17.57
CA ARG A 531 -36.00 7.40 -16.51
C ARG A 531 -34.97 8.39 -17.06
N ASP A 532 -34.78 9.51 -16.37
CA ASP A 532 -33.74 10.46 -16.75
C ASP A 532 -32.40 10.13 -16.07
N ARG A 533 -31.51 9.44 -16.80
CA ARG A 533 -30.16 9.07 -16.33
C ARG A 533 -29.05 9.80 -17.09
N SER A 534 -29.37 10.96 -17.68
CA SER A 534 -28.47 11.70 -18.56
C SER A 534 -27.11 12.02 -17.91
N ASP A 535 -27.13 12.44 -16.64
CA ASP A 535 -25.91 12.76 -15.88
C ASP A 535 -25.08 11.51 -15.58
N LEU A 536 -25.74 10.43 -15.13
CA LEU A 536 -25.10 9.15 -14.87
C LEU A 536 -24.46 8.58 -16.14
N LEU A 537 -25.17 8.64 -17.26
CA LEU A 537 -24.71 8.12 -18.54
C LEU A 537 -23.54 8.94 -19.10
N SER A 538 -23.57 10.26 -18.91
CA SER A 538 -22.47 11.16 -19.27
C SER A 538 -21.21 10.82 -18.45
N LEU A 539 -21.36 10.76 -17.12
CA LEU A 539 -20.27 10.38 -16.21
C LEU A 539 -19.72 8.99 -16.52
N PHE A 540 -20.59 8.04 -16.87
CA PHE A 540 -20.19 6.68 -17.19
C PHE A 540 -19.16 6.65 -18.32
N PHE A 541 -19.43 7.35 -19.43
CA PHE A 541 -18.52 7.38 -20.58
C PHE A 541 -17.33 8.34 -20.42
N GLU A 542 -17.27 9.11 -19.34
CA GLU A 542 -16.12 9.92 -18.96
C GLU A 542 -15.11 9.16 -18.09
N PHE A 543 -15.49 8.01 -17.52
CA PHE A 543 -14.58 7.21 -16.70
C PHE A 543 -13.41 6.64 -17.49
N ASP A 544 -12.24 6.60 -16.85
CA ASP A 544 -11.06 5.95 -17.40
C ASP A 544 -11.33 4.46 -17.67
N ARG A 545 -10.67 3.92 -18.70
CA ARG A 545 -10.84 2.55 -19.19
C ARG A 545 -12.31 2.17 -19.46
N THR A 546 -13.09 3.14 -19.92
CA THR A 546 -14.47 2.95 -20.39
C THR A 546 -14.58 3.30 -21.87
N ALA A 547 -15.33 2.51 -22.61
CA ALA A 547 -15.67 2.79 -24.00
C ALA A 547 -17.14 2.55 -24.26
N GLY A 548 -17.66 3.20 -25.29
CA GLY A 548 -19.04 3.09 -25.70
C GLY A 548 -19.19 3.07 -27.20
N SER A 549 -20.22 2.38 -27.67
CA SER A 549 -20.63 2.31 -29.07
C SER A 549 -22.13 2.55 -29.20
N CYS A 550 -22.58 3.05 -30.34
CA CYS A 550 -23.99 3.23 -30.64
C CYS A 550 -24.30 2.93 -32.11
N LEU A 551 -25.56 2.61 -32.39
CA LEU A 551 -26.10 2.37 -33.73
C LEU A 551 -27.05 3.49 -34.12
N LEU A 552 -26.88 3.98 -35.35
CA LEU A 552 -27.74 4.99 -35.95
C LEU A 552 -28.52 4.38 -37.12
N ASN A 553 -29.82 4.63 -37.20
CA ASN A 553 -30.64 4.22 -38.35
C ASN A 553 -30.40 5.15 -39.57
N GLY A 554 -31.09 4.88 -40.68
CA GLY A 554 -30.98 5.69 -41.91
C GLY A 554 -31.43 7.15 -41.78
N GLU A 555 -32.15 7.51 -40.70
CA GLU A 555 -32.52 8.91 -40.36
C GLU A 555 -31.47 9.58 -39.46
N GLY A 556 -30.39 8.87 -39.10
CA GLY A 556 -29.38 9.34 -38.16
C GLY A 556 -29.82 9.24 -36.70
N LYS A 557 -30.87 8.48 -36.39
CA LYS A 557 -31.37 8.32 -35.02
C LYS A 557 -30.74 7.16 -34.27
N ILE A 558 -30.47 7.31 -32.98
CA ILE A 558 -29.92 6.25 -32.14
C ILE A 558 -30.97 5.17 -31.89
N VAL A 559 -30.64 3.93 -32.24
CA VAL A 559 -31.49 2.73 -32.10
C VAL A 559 -30.91 1.67 -31.15
N GLY A 560 -29.69 1.90 -30.66
CA GLY A 560 -29.06 1.06 -29.66
C GLY A 560 -27.71 1.61 -29.23
N TYR A 561 -27.27 1.22 -28.04
CA TYR A 561 -25.94 1.56 -27.56
C TYR A 561 -25.39 0.49 -26.61
N ALA A 562 -24.07 0.43 -26.51
CA ALA A 562 -23.36 -0.44 -25.59
C ALA A 562 -22.21 0.30 -24.91
N GLY A 563 -21.87 -0.17 -23.72
CA GLY A 563 -20.72 0.29 -22.96
C GLY A 563 -19.88 -0.86 -22.44
N VAL A 564 -18.60 -0.59 -22.19
CA VAL A 564 -17.70 -1.48 -21.47
C VAL A 564 -16.85 -0.65 -20.53
N THR A 565 -16.66 -1.11 -19.30
CA THR A 565 -15.75 -0.46 -18.34
C THR A 565 -14.88 -1.46 -17.61
N SER A 566 -13.73 -1.03 -17.12
CA SER A 566 -12.85 -1.87 -16.31
C SER A 566 -13.52 -2.27 -14.97
N THR A 567 -13.22 -3.48 -14.49
CA THR A 567 -13.72 -3.99 -13.21
C THR A 567 -12.66 -4.80 -12.48
N GLY A 568 -12.79 -4.87 -11.16
CA GLY A 568 -11.79 -5.51 -10.31
C GLY A 568 -10.56 -4.60 -10.20
N PHE A 569 -9.43 -5.17 -9.82
CA PHE A 569 -8.18 -4.42 -9.89
C PHE A 569 -7.79 -4.21 -11.35
N THR A 570 -7.28 -3.03 -11.68
CA THR A 570 -6.89 -2.66 -13.06
C THR A 570 -5.86 -3.62 -13.67
N THR A 571 -5.12 -4.36 -12.84
CA THR A 571 -4.15 -5.40 -13.24
C THR A 571 -4.79 -6.70 -13.74
N GLU A 572 -6.07 -6.94 -13.48
CA GLU A 572 -6.76 -8.16 -13.91
C GLU A 572 -7.23 -8.08 -15.38
N ASN A 573 -7.14 -6.90 -16.01
CA ASN A 573 -7.65 -6.63 -17.38
C ASN A 573 -9.07 -7.18 -17.61
N LYS A 574 -9.89 -7.13 -16.55
CA LYS A 574 -11.30 -7.52 -16.62
C LYS A 574 -12.14 -6.30 -16.94
N PHE A 575 -13.09 -6.50 -17.83
CA PHE A 575 -13.99 -5.49 -18.33
C PHE A 575 -15.41 -5.98 -18.19
N LYS A 576 -16.31 -5.17 -17.64
CA LYS A 576 -17.74 -5.47 -17.60
C LYS A 576 -18.39 -4.88 -18.84
N LEU A 577 -18.97 -5.76 -19.64
CA LEU A 577 -19.84 -5.36 -20.73
C LEU A 577 -21.18 -4.93 -20.13
N GLY A 578 -21.62 -3.72 -20.48
CA GLY A 578 -22.85 -3.13 -19.98
C GLY A 578 -22.71 -1.61 -19.76
N PRO A 579 -23.79 -0.83 -19.92
CA PRO A 579 -25.10 -1.31 -20.34
C PRO A 579 -25.07 -1.64 -21.85
N VAL A 580 -25.86 -2.61 -22.28
CA VAL A 580 -26.14 -2.85 -23.70
C VAL A 580 -27.65 -2.76 -23.85
N TYR A 581 -28.12 -1.91 -24.75
CA TYR A 581 -29.53 -1.82 -25.11
C TYR A 581 -29.64 -1.83 -26.63
N ALA A 582 -30.32 -2.83 -27.18
CA ALA A 582 -30.52 -2.96 -28.62
C ALA A 582 -31.87 -3.59 -28.96
N SER A 583 -32.43 -3.25 -30.11
CA SER A 583 -33.74 -3.77 -30.57
C SER A 583 -33.68 -5.22 -31.06
N SER A 584 -32.49 -5.74 -31.34
CA SER A 584 -32.27 -7.10 -31.82
C SER A 584 -30.97 -7.68 -31.25
N THR A 585 -30.80 -8.99 -31.40
CA THR A 585 -29.56 -9.67 -30.96
C THR A 585 -28.41 -9.32 -31.89
N GLU A 586 -28.70 -9.16 -33.18
CA GLU A 586 -27.77 -8.76 -34.22
C GLU A 586 -27.22 -7.35 -33.96
N ASP A 587 -28.09 -6.41 -33.58
CA ASP A 587 -27.69 -5.06 -33.20
C ASP A 587 -26.85 -5.05 -31.92
N ALA A 588 -27.23 -5.86 -30.92
CA ALA A 588 -26.44 -5.99 -29.69
C ALA A 588 -25.03 -6.53 -29.97
N LEU A 589 -24.89 -7.58 -30.79
CA LEU A 589 -23.59 -8.14 -31.17
C LEU A 589 -22.76 -7.15 -32.01
N THR A 590 -23.41 -6.39 -32.90
CA THR A 590 -22.75 -5.33 -33.68
C THR A 590 -22.19 -4.23 -32.78
N LEU A 591 -22.91 -3.87 -31.71
CA LEU A 591 -22.45 -2.90 -30.71
C LEU A 591 -21.28 -3.42 -29.86
N ILE A 592 -21.25 -4.72 -29.55
CA ILE A 592 -20.23 -5.33 -28.69
C ILE A 592 -18.88 -5.45 -29.40
N GLN A 593 -18.87 -5.70 -30.71
CA GLN A 593 -17.65 -5.88 -31.50
C GLN A 593 -16.58 -4.79 -31.28
N PRO A 594 -16.85 -3.47 -31.47
CA PRO A 594 -15.85 -2.43 -31.24
C PRO A 594 -15.40 -2.32 -29.78
N LEU A 595 -16.23 -2.77 -28.83
CA LEU A 595 -15.88 -2.78 -27.40
C LEU A 595 -14.90 -3.92 -27.08
N ALA A 596 -15.01 -5.05 -27.78
CA ALA A 596 -14.01 -6.11 -27.69
C ALA A 596 -12.66 -5.65 -28.25
N ASP A 597 -12.68 -4.93 -29.38
CA ASP A 597 -11.48 -4.35 -29.98
C ASP A 597 -10.84 -3.29 -29.07
N TYR A 598 -11.67 -2.47 -28.40
CA TYR A 598 -11.20 -1.56 -27.35
C TYR A 598 -10.50 -2.32 -26.20
N CYS A 599 -11.12 -3.37 -25.67
CA CYS A 599 -10.52 -4.17 -24.58
C CYS A 599 -9.17 -4.77 -25.00
N GLU A 600 -9.06 -5.29 -26.22
CA GLU A 600 -7.80 -5.81 -26.76
C GLU A 600 -6.73 -4.72 -26.87
N SER A 601 -7.11 -3.51 -27.30
CA SER A 601 -6.19 -2.38 -27.40
C SER A 601 -5.57 -1.99 -26.06
N ILE A 602 -6.27 -2.30 -24.95
CA ILE A 602 -5.75 -2.12 -23.60
C ILE A 602 -4.83 -3.28 -23.20
N SER A 603 -5.26 -4.52 -23.44
CA SER A 603 -4.41 -5.71 -23.28
C SER A 603 -4.95 -6.91 -24.04
N ALA A 604 -4.05 -7.70 -24.64
CA ALA A 604 -4.39 -8.92 -25.38
C ALA A 604 -4.98 -10.03 -24.48
N ASP A 605 -4.69 -10.01 -23.18
CA ASP A 605 -5.22 -10.97 -22.19
C ASP A 605 -6.56 -10.54 -21.58
N SER A 606 -7.15 -9.45 -22.07
CA SER A 606 -8.38 -8.89 -21.51
C SER A 606 -9.54 -9.87 -21.49
N ARG A 607 -10.30 -9.81 -20.40
CA ARG A 607 -11.48 -10.64 -20.17
C ARG A 607 -12.73 -9.78 -20.09
N ILE A 608 -13.76 -10.15 -20.86
CA ILE A 608 -15.02 -9.44 -20.92
C ILE A 608 -16.06 -10.24 -20.14
N LEU A 609 -16.53 -9.65 -19.05
CA LEU A 609 -17.59 -10.18 -18.22
C LEU A 609 -18.92 -9.80 -18.85
N VAL A 610 -19.61 -10.81 -19.37
CA VAL A 610 -20.97 -10.67 -19.89
C VAL A 610 -21.94 -11.12 -18.82
N LYS A 611 -22.94 -10.31 -18.52
CA LYS A 611 -23.96 -10.62 -17.52
C LYS A 611 -25.34 -10.56 -18.14
N THR A 612 -26.22 -11.48 -17.81
CA THR A 612 -27.63 -11.40 -18.22
C THR A 612 -28.50 -11.76 -17.03
N LEU A 613 -29.74 -11.27 -17.05
CA LEU A 613 -30.74 -11.76 -16.10
C LEU A 613 -31.51 -12.92 -16.67
N THR A 614 -31.62 -13.97 -15.88
CA THR A 614 -32.43 -15.13 -16.21
C THR A 614 -33.83 -14.71 -16.64
N GLY A 615 -34.25 -15.14 -17.83
CA GLY A 615 -35.59 -14.84 -18.35
C GLY A 615 -35.75 -13.49 -19.07
N THR A 616 -34.68 -12.73 -19.28
CA THR A 616 -34.69 -11.56 -20.18
C THR A 616 -34.43 -11.95 -21.63
N VAL A 617 -34.68 -11.04 -22.59
CA VAL A 617 -34.34 -11.25 -23.99
C VAL A 617 -32.83 -11.47 -24.15
N GLY A 618 -31.98 -10.69 -23.46
CA GLY A 618 -30.53 -10.85 -23.50
C GLY A 618 -30.05 -12.22 -23.01
N ASP A 619 -30.70 -12.80 -22.01
CA ASP A 619 -30.42 -14.16 -21.55
C ASP A 619 -30.83 -15.23 -22.56
N ARG A 620 -32.05 -15.11 -23.12
CA ARG A 620 -32.53 -16.05 -24.14
C ARG A 620 -31.77 -15.95 -25.46
N SER A 621 -31.17 -14.79 -25.76
CA SER A 621 -30.43 -14.57 -27.01
C SER A 621 -28.91 -14.64 -26.82
N ILE A 622 -28.27 -13.59 -26.31
CA ILE A 622 -26.81 -13.54 -26.14
C ILE A 622 -26.34 -14.67 -25.22
N GLY A 623 -27.04 -14.91 -24.12
CA GLY A 623 -26.72 -16.00 -23.19
C GLY A 623 -26.76 -17.39 -23.84
N SER A 624 -27.71 -17.65 -24.75
CA SER A 624 -27.83 -18.94 -25.45
C SER A 624 -26.79 -19.10 -26.56
N LEU A 625 -26.29 -18.00 -27.13
CA LEU A 625 -25.21 -18.00 -28.12
C LEU A 625 -23.83 -18.24 -27.49
N ILE A 626 -23.68 -17.95 -26.20
CA ILE A 626 -22.48 -18.26 -25.41
C ILE A 626 -22.58 -19.74 -25.00
N GLY A 627 -21.97 -20.63 -25.77
CA GLY A 627 -22.10 -22.09 -25.64
C GLY A 627 -21.60 -22.70 -24.32
N THR A 628 -21.01 -21.90 -23.42
CA THR A 628 -20.56 -22.31 -22.09
C THR A 628 -21.64 -22.03 -21.04
N LYS A 629 -21.77 -22.91 -20.04
CA LYS A 629 -22.73 -22.68 -18.93
C LYS A 629 -22.33 -21.43 -18.11
N PRO A 630 -23.28 -20.51 -17.81
CA PRO A 630 -23.00 -19.38 -16.93
C PRO A 630 -22.73 -19.82 -15.50
N THR A 631 -22.02 -18.96 -14.78
CA THR A 631 -21.97 -18.99 -13.31
C THR A 631 -23.08 -18.08 -12.76
N ASN A 632 -23.79 -18.51 -11.71
CA ASN A 632 -24.72 -17.64 -11.01
C ASN A 632 -23.93 -16.68 -10.13
N GLU A 633 -23.99 -15.39 -10.42
CA GLU A 633 -23.24 -14.34 -9.71
C GLU A 633 -24.08 -13.65 -8.63
N GLY A 634 -25.36 -13.99 -8.50
CA GLY A 634 -26.22 -13.51 -7.43
C GLY A 634 -27.69 -13.43 -7.79
N THR A 635 -28.50 -13.24 -6.75
CA THR A 635 -29.95 -13.08 -6.84
C THR A 635 -30.33 -11.71 -6.29
N THR A 636 -31.17 -10.98 -7.01
CA THR A 636 -31.71 -9.70 -6.55
C THR A 636 -32.98 -9.92 -5.72
N LEU A 637 -33.04 -9.26 -4.55
CA LEU A 637 -34.10 -9.38 -3.54
C LEU A 637 -34.68 -7.98 -3.23
N PHE A 638 -36.02 -7.80 -3.28
CA PHE A 638 -36.70 -6.49 -3.07
C PHE A 638 -37.82 -6.47 -2.03
N SER A 639 -37.70 -5.64 -0.99
CA SER A 639 -38.67 -5.57 0.12
C SER A 639 -40.15 -5.59 -0.28
N LYS A 640 -40.49 -4.90 -1.37
CA LYS A 640 -41.83 -4.86 -1.96
C LYS A 640 -41.75 -5.42 -3.38
N PRO A 641 -42.85 -5.96 -3.94
CA PRO A 641 -42.92 -6.31 -5.35
C PRO A 641 -42.39 -5.17 -6.22
N PHE A 642 -41.42 -5.47 -7.08
CA PHE A 642 -40.80 -4.52 -7.98
C PHE A 642 -40.97 -5.00 -9.42
N THR A 643 -41.37 -4.09 -10.30
CA THR A 643 -41.44 -4.33 -11.74
C THR A 643 -40.46 -3.38 -12.40
N SER A 644 -39.50 -3.92 -13.16
CA SER A 644 -38.52 -3.11 -13.90
C SER A 644 -39.24 -2.21 -14.91
N THR A 645 -38.73 -0.98 -15.03
CA THR A 645 -39.27 0.03 -15.96
C THR A 645 -38.57 -0.01 -17.32
N ILE A 646 -37.45 -0.73 -17.44
CA ILE A 646 -36.77 -1.04 -18.68
C ILE A 646 -37.71 -1.79 -19.61
N ASN A 647 -37.65 -1.41 -20.88
CA ASN A 647 -38.29 -2.14 -21.96
C ASN A 647 -37.71 -3.56 -22.09
N GLY A 648 -38.46 -4.55 -21.58
CA GLY A 648 -38.09 -5.95 -21.60
C GLY A 648 -38.06 -6.61 -22.98
N GLU A 649 -38.49 -5.92 -24.04
CA GLU A 649 -38.43 -6.41 -25.43
C GLU A 649 -37.04 -6.18 -26.06
N MET A 650 -36.19 -5.35 -25.44
CA MET A 650 -34.84 -5.06 -25.92
C MET A 650 -33.84 -6.14 -25.48
N CYS A 651 -32.85 -6.42 -26.33
CA CYS A 651 -31.68 -7.19 -25.92
C CYS A 651 -30.86 -6.35 -24.93
N TYR A 652 -30.60 -6.92 -23.75
CA TYR A 652 -30.00 -6.19 -22.64
C TYR A 652 -28.90 -6.94 -21.89
N ILE A 653 -27.81 -6.24 -21.58
CA ILE A 653 -26.72 -6.65 -20.68
C ILE A 653 -26.51 -5.53 -19.65
N PRO A 654 -26.52 -5.81 -18.33
CA PRO A 654 -26.37 -4.82 -17.28
C PRO A 654 -24.92 -4.37 -17.06
N HIS A 655 -24.76 -3.10 -16.69
CA HIS A 655 -23.50 -2.57 -16.18
C HIS A 655 -23.27 -2.93 -14.69
N ASN A 656 -22.01 -2.84 -14.23
CA ASN A 656 -21.46 -3.16 -12.90
C ASN A 656 -22.20 -2.57 -11.68
N ASN A 657 -23.18 -1.67 -11.83
CA ASN A 657 -23.87 -1.06 -10.70
C ASN A 657 -25.13 -0.23 -11.06
N SER A 658 -25.87 -0.48 -12.13
CA SER A 658 -27.07 0.35 -12.43
C SER A 658 -28.29 0.05 -11.53
N GLY A 659 -28.06 -0.25 -10.24
CA GLY A 659 -29.05 -0.40 -9.18
C GLY A 659 -29.85 -1.70 -9.20
N HIS A 660 -29.21 -2.88 -9.16
CA HIS A 660 -29.88 -4.20 -9.01
C HIS A 660 -30.88 -4.68 -10.07
N PHE A 661 -31.44 -3.77 -10.87
CA PHE A 661 -31.54 -3.81 -12.31
C PHE A 661 -32.05 -2.48 -12.88
N ASP A 662 -32.78 -1.73 -12.05
CA ASP A 662 -33.58 -0.57 -12.44
C ASP A 662 -34.35 -0.08 -11.21
N ALA A 663 -34.03 -0.53 -9.99
CA ALA A 663 -34.92 -0.33 -8.87
C ALA A 663 -34.69 1.05 -8.29
#